data_AF-A0A2K9LQ27-F1
#
_entry.id   AF-A0A2K9LQ27-F1
#
_cell.length_a   1.000
_cell.length_b   1.000
_cell.length_c   1.000
_cell.angle_alpha   90.00
_cell.angle_beta   90.00
_cell.angle_gamma   90.00
#
_symmetry.space_group_name_H-M   'P 1'
#
loop_
_entity.id
_entity.type
_entity.pdbx_description
1 polymer ?
#
loop_
_entity_poly.entity_id
_entity_poly.type
_entity_poly.pdbx_seq_one_letter_code
_entity_poly.pdbx_strand_id
1 'polypeptide(L)'
;MTPVKNQLQVDDIQAHLIRSARPAAARYFFLTITDPMVFSRFITSRAFGQLLLSDSDIHLKQGAHLHNPCFINIAFSFSGLVRLGLPADVLSQFSPAFKAGMAERASFIGDQWQDSPYKWEGFYGSRHVHALLAVNYMPWLAEDFVVPEQWSEEEQQRHFACLDECVGQLQQAQEFPGSQCLCVEQAHVIRHQFQVKEHFGFADGVSQPRIYDGMPGSGVAGKKVTNDGPWEPLAAGEFVMGYYDELGLKNQREQGDGRLNPVLPPARDAAIAAFNRLTMNGSFLVYRKLEQDVVAFRTTCASDPGLDEKLVGRKLDGTPLINGKPAPKENDFDFADDPHGEQCPFASHVRRVNPRLTLNAELDNGTALVDQHRIIRRGMAYGPFIEPGACVDSVSAEPRGLHFFCYNTRIDSQFEFIQKNWINNCDFMHMTGPILDPIVGCRSDQDAGQFTLSRKQEPKFGLKQYVHLKGGEYFFTPGRKALGLIAGLAQPLNPFQMAKQHIEPFDSDNGDPLDVRRYVDAAQLMGGKRFVKLWVKAGTQQTPYYYFAHPDDVVSILGQPSLFTNDLYAKRIYRLTGGEMLLSRADTADRQQLKQQSWKRLQPQGYAARLKAVLRPALDDVVSEFTRTGMLDLVEGLARRLPLAVLNGYYGVSSPQGDPGQLLSKTQLAHFYDRTDFNDLPRVWQQRYADYGFSSTPDQTLMFWVRMLFLEVFLNQYNVGFISRLAKNATAELIPHLEQQILLRINAGTESSAESYTLMQGLISMYKQDYGLSGDALVKAVGQSLLEVMVGSTDTTAKGITMVVKTLLDLGKDLVGGLKFLIRDNKPGVSLLTQWLGAKDQQRAALEDLVDTALNQVIVTCLRINPVAPLLPRYCTNGATYTTSVGEVLNIEAGAVVCLVPQVTLGSHLHMKVSSEHERFIFMDDTPHACMGHQIAMLEIREALKLLLRLPQVRPAAGVAGIMTEKYRMPASMMLRCG
;
A
#
# COMPACT_ATOMS: atom_id res chain seq x y z
N MET A 1 54.15 25.73 5.92
CA MET A 1 53.61 24.63 5.09
C MET A 1 52.73 23.79 5.99
N THR A 2 51.45 23.45 5.78
CA THR A 2 50.35 23.73 4.84
C THR A 2 49.17 22.95 5.49
N PRO A 3 47.91 23.39 5.50
CA PRO A 3 46.83 22.58 6.08
C PRO A 3 46.73 21.25 5.31
N VAL A 4 47.00 20.13 5.98
CA VAL A 4 46.92 18.76 5.45
C VAL A 4 45.44 18.37 5.47
N LYS A 5 44.71 18.57 4.36
CA LYS A 5 44.35 17.59 3.29
C LYS A 5 43.01 16.85 3.57
N ASN A 6 41.94 17.24 2.86
CA ASN A 6 40.54 16.76 2.90
C ASN A 6 40.33 15.24 2.69
N GLN A 7 40.54 14.41 3.72
CA GLN A 7 40.30 12.96 3.65
C GLN A 7 38.84 12.58 3.92
N LEU A 8 38.41 11.46 3.30
CA LEU A 8 37.14 10.80 3.59
C LEU A 8 37.07 10.42 5.08
N GLN A 9 35.95 10.73 5.74
CA GLN A 9 35.77 10.51 7.19
C GLN A 9 35.43 9.05 7.52
N VAL A 10 36.40 8.15 7.30
CA VAL A 10 36.24 6.69 7.46
C VAL A 10 36.00 6.24 8.90
N ASP A 11 36.27 7.10 9.89
CA ASP A 11 35.91 6.91 11.30
C ASP A 11 34.40 6.99 11.56
N ASP A 12 33.68 7.67 10.66
CA ASP A 12 32.25 7.94 10.78
C ASP A 12 31.39 7.05 9.86
N ILE A 13 31.97 6.50 8.81
CA ILE A 13 31.27 5.60 7.89
C ILE A 13 31.12 4.24 8.55
N GLN A 14 29.90 3.68 8.59
CA GLN A 14 29.68 2.32 9.10
C GLN A 14 30.54 1.30 8.34
N ALA A 15 31.09 0.33 9.07
CA ALA A 15 31.86 -0.77 8.53
C ALA A 15 31.10 -1.52 7.42
N HIS A 16 31.83 -2.22 6.54
CA HIS A 16 31.27 -3.02 5.46
C HIS A 16 30.60 -2.22 4.31
N LEU A 17 30.43 -0.90 4.43
CA LEU A 17 29.88 -0.05 3.37
C LEU A 17 30.87 0.13 2.21
N ILE A 18 31.98 0.85 2.44
CA ILE A 18 32.95 1.18 1.38
C ILE A 18 33.92 0.04 1.17
N ARG A 19 34.53 -0.44 2.25
CA ARG A 19 35.42 -1.60 2.24
C ARG A 19 34.68 -2.79 2.82
N SER A 20 34.96 -3.97 2.27
CA SER A 20 34.35 -5.19 2.79
C SER A 20 35.02 -5.58 4.09
N ALA A 21 34.22 -5.56 5.16
CA ALA A 21 34.55 -6.21 6.41
C ALA A 21 34.60 -7.75 6.31
N ARG A 22 34.42 -8.38 5.14
CA ARG A 22 34.57 -9.84 4.88
C ARG A 22 33.79 -10.84 5.78
N PRO A 23 32.62 -10.53 6.36
CA PRO A 23 31.95 -11.45 7.27
C PRO A 23 31.66 -12.82 6.63
N ALA A 24 31.68 -13.88 7.44
CA ALA A 24 31.37 -15.25 6.98
C ALA A 24 29.92 -15.68 7.26
N ALA A 25 29.26 -15.08 8.24
CA ALA A 25 27.86 -15.34 8.55
C ALA A 25 27.16 -14.06 8.99
N ALA A 26 25.84 -14.00 8.82
CA ALA A 26 25.02 -12.89 9.28
C ALA A 26 23.61 -13.31 9.68
N ARG A 27 23.02 -12.51 10.58
CA ARG A 27 21.59 -12.47 10.90
C ARG A 27 21.05 -11.10 10.49
N TYR A 28 20.04 -11.06 9.64
CA TYR A 28 19.38 -9.83 9.21
C TYR A 28 18.01 -9.74 9.87
N PHE A 29 17.84 -8.75 10.73
CA PHE A 29 16.58 -8.50 11.42
C PHE A 29 15.86 -7.33 10.76
N PHE A 30 14.67 -7.61 10.23
CA PHE A 30 13.77 -6.57 9.73
C PHE A 30 12.83 -6.19 10.86
N LEU A 31 12.92 -4.95 11.29
CA LEU A 31 12.31 -4.46 12.51
C LEU A 31 11.20 -3.46 12.20
N THR A 32 10.12 -3.55 12.94
CA THR A 32 9.16 -2.46 13.09
C THR A 32 9.41 -1.74 14.41
N ILE A 33 9.64 -0.43 14.37
CA ILE A 33 9.81 0.39 15.57
C ILE A 33 8.46 0.57 16.28
N THR A 34 8.34 0.01 17.48
CA THR A 34 7.15 0.07 18.35
C THR A 34 7.20 1.23 19.33
N ASP A 35 8.40 1.66 19.74
CA ASP A 35 8.68 2.84 20.57
C ASP A 35 10.02 3.49 20.15
N PRO A 36 10.01 4.61 19.40
CA PRO A 36 11.16 5.38 18.97
C PRO A 36 12.05 5.88 20.08
N MET A 37 11.53 6.19 21.26
CA MET A 37 12.36 6.68 22.36
C MET A 37 13.14 5.55 22.98
N VAL A 38 12.49 4.39 23.18
CA VAL A 38 13.17 3.18 23.63
C VAL A 38 14.16 2.72 22.57
N PHE A 39 13.75 2.68 21.30
CA PHE A 39 14.60 2.27 20.18
C PHE A 39 15.80 3.20 19.99
N SER A 40 15.61 4.50 20.13
CA SER A 40 16.71 5.48 20.01
C SER A 40 17.70 5.37 21.16
N ARG A 41 17.22 5.13 22.39
CA ARG A 41 18.11 4.78 23.51
C ARG A 41 18.86 3.48 23.25
N PHE A 42 18.23 2.49 22.63
CA PHE A 42 18.87 1.23 22.27
C PHE A 42 20.00 1.42 21.25
N ILE A 43 19.75 2.09 20.12
CA ILE A 43 20.76 2.30 19.06
C ILE A 43 21.89 3.26 19.47
N THR A 44 21.73 3.99 20.58
CA THR A 44 22.78 4.84 21.19
C THR A 44 23.39 4.23 22.45
N SER A 45 22.96 3.02 22.85
CA SER A 45 23.45 2.37 24.04
C SER A 45 24.92 1.97 23.90
N ARG A 46 25.63 1.84 25.02
CA ARG A 46 27.04 1.40 25.02
C ARG A 46 27.22 0.03 24.37
N ALA A 47 26.31 -0.92 24.64
CA ALA A 47 26.36 -2.26 24.06
C ALA A 47 26.23 -2.21 22.53
N PHE A 48 25.27 -1.43 22.02
CA PHE A 48 25.11 -1.22 20.59
C PHE A 48 26.34 -0.53 19.97
N GLY A 49 26.83 0.54 20.60
CA GLY A 49 27.97 1.32 20.12
C GLY A 49 29.30 0.54 20.09
N GLN A 50 29.48 -0.46 20.96
CA GLN A 50 30.64 -1.35 20.94
C GLN A 50 30.67 -2.29 19.73
N LEU A 51 29.51 -2.61 19.16
CA LEU A 51 29.37 -3.45 17.97
C LEU A 51 29.27 -2.63 16.68
N LEU A 52 28.88 -1.35 16.76
CA LEU A 52 28.77 -0.46 15.61
C LEU A 52 30.15 0.07 15.19
N LEU A 53 30.86 -0.76 14.42
CA LEU A 53 32.18 -0.46 13.90
C LEU A 53 32.14 0.53 12.73
N SER A 54 33.20 1.31 12.59
CA SER A 54 33.47 2.13 11.41
C SER A 54 34.36 1.41 10.40
N ASP A 55 34.45 1.96 9.19
CA ASP A 55 35.39 1.48 8.17
C ASP A 55 36.86 1.59 8.64
N SER A 56 37.17 2.61 9.44
CA SER A 56 38.48 2.79 10.09
C SER A 56 38.85 1.64 11.05
N ASP A 57 37.90 1.20 11.87
CA ASP A 57 38.14 0.21 12.94
C ASP A 57 38.58 -1.15 12.38
N ILE A 58 38.15 -1.49 11.16
CA ILE A 58 38.43 -2.79 10.53
C ILE A 58 39.72 -2.77 9.69
N HIS A 59 40.19 -1.59 9.25
CA HIS A 59 41.19 -1.52 8.17
C HIS A 59 42.41 -0.62 8.41
N LEU A 60 42.45 0.21 9.47
CA LEU A 60 43.68 0.92 9.85
C LEU A 60 44.48 0.13 10.88
N LYS A 61 45.81 -0.01 10.67
CA LYS A 61 46.74 -0.74 11.56
C LYS A 61 46.73 -0.26 13.03
N GLN A 62 46.28 0.97 13.29
CA GLN A 62 46.16 1.56 14.63
C GLN A 62 44.72 1.53 15.19
N GLY A 63 43.71 1.15 14.39
CA GLY A 63 42.30 1.10 14.77
C GLY A 63 41.80 -0.28 15.26
N ALA A 64 42.60 -1.33 15.06
CA ALA A 64 42.21 -2.71 15.38
C ALA A 64 42.40 -3.05 16.87
N HIS A 65 41.48 -2.58 17.72
CA HIS A 65 41.25 -3.13 19.06
C HIS A 65 39.84 -3.77 19.10
N LEU A 66 39.62 -4.76 18.23
CA LEU A 66 38.35 -5.47 18.13
C LEU A 66 38.31 -6.60 19.17
N HIS A 67 37.42 -6.49 20.14
CA HIS A 67 37.26 -7.47 21.22
C HIS A 67 36.10 -8.45 20.99
N ASN A 68 35.21 -8.14 20.03
CA ASN A 68 34.06 -8.97 19.70
C ASN A 68 34.19 -9.45 18.24
N PRO A 69 34.00 -10.75 17.96
CA PRO A 69 34.01 -11.28 16.59
C PRO A 69 32.77 -10.88 15.78
N CYS A 70 31.78 -10.26 16.40
CA CYS A 70 30.59 -9.72 15.75
C CYS A 70 30.70 -8.19 15.54
N PHE A 71 30.07 -7.69 14.49
CA PHE A 71 29.76 -6.26 14.33
C PHE A 71 28.35 -6.07 13.79
N ILE A 72 27.81 -4.86 13.94
CA ILE A 72 26.48 -4.52 13.45
C ILE A 72 26.51 -3.42 12.40
N ASN A 73 25.57 -3.50 11.46
CA ASN A 73 25.14 -2.38 10.64
C ASN A 73 23.66 -2.11 10.85
N ILE A 74 23.27 -0.85 10.78
CA ILE A 74 21.86 -0.44 10.86
C ILE A 74 21.50 0.49 9.71
N ALA A 75 20.33 0.25 9.13
CA ALA A 75 19.75 1.06 8.07
C ALA A 75 18.25 1.28 8.31
N PHE A 76 17.71 2.39 7.83
CA PHE A 76 16.32 2.80 8.03
C PHE A 76 15.59 2.94 6.71
N SER A 77 14.38 2.39 6.61
CA SER A 77 13.52 2.71 5.47
C SER A 77 13.00 4.14 5.62
N PHE A 78 12.39 4.69 4.56
CA PHE A 78 11.75 6.01 4.66
C PHE A 78 10.65 6.01 5.72
N SER A 79 9.83 4.95 5.79
CA SER A 79 8.79 4.81 6.82
C SER A 79 9.39 4.69 8.22
N GLY A 80 10.57 4.10 8.38
CA GLY A 80 11.30 4.06 9.65
C GLY A 80 11.79 5.43 10.11
N LEU A 81 12.33 6.24 9.21
CA LEU A 81 12.71 7.62 9.51
C LEU A 81 11.49 8.48 9.90
N VAL A 82 10.36 8.29 9.20
CA VAL A 82 9.07 8.89 9.60
C VAL A 82 8.64 8.40 10.97
N ARG A 83 8.74 7.10 11.23
CA ARG A 83 8.35 6.46 12.50
C ARG A 83 9.17 6.95 13.69
N LEU A 84 10.45 7.29 13.47
CA LEU A 84 11.31 7.91 14.48
C LEU A 84 10.93 9.37 14.79
N GLY A 85 10.14 10.03 13.93
CA GLY A 85 9.66 11.39 14.15
C GLY A 85 10.58 12.47 13.57
N LEU A 86 11.35 12.17 12.51
CA LEU A 86 12.20 13.17 11.85
C LEU A 86 11.37 14.34 11.28
N PRO A 87 11.90 15.58 11.25
CA PRO A 87 11.19 16.74 10.72
C PRO A 87 10.80 16.59 9.23
N ALA A 88 9.58 17.01 8.88
CA ALA A 88 9.03 16.89 7.52
C ALA A 88 9.89 17.61 6.47
N ASP A 89 10.44 18.79 6.80
CA ASP A 89 11.29 19.56 5.88
C ASP A 89 12.56 18.79 5.50
N VAL A 90 13.15 18.05 6.44
CA VAL A 90 14.30 17.18 6.20
C VAL A 90 13.89 15.94 5.42
N LEU A 91 12.76 15.31 5.79
CA LEU A 91 12.23 14.13 5.09
C LEU A 91 11.88 14.44 3.62
N SER A 92 11.42 15.66 3.33
CA SER A 92 11.05 16.08 1.97
C SER A 92 12.23 16.10 1.00
N GLN A 93 13.45 16.31 1.50
CA GLN A 93 14.69 16.38 0.71
C GLN A 93 15.15 15.01 0.18
N PHE A 94 14.67 13.89 0.76
CA PHE A 94 14.98 12.56 0.24
C PHE A 94 14.41 12.34 -1.16
N SER A 95 15.08 11.48 -1.93
CA SER A 95 14.70 11.19 -3.32
C SER A 95 13.30 10.57 -3.41
N PRO A 96 12.54 10.83 -4.50
CA PRO A 96 11.22 10.23 -4.70
C PRO A 96 11.22 8.69 -4.64
N ALA A 97 12.27 8.04 -5.18
CA ALA A 97 12.41 6.59 -5.16
C ALA A 97 12.49 6.05 -3.72
N PHE A 98 13.33 6.65 -2.87
CA PHE A 98 13.44 6.25 -1.46
C PHE A 98 12.14 6.50 -0.68
N LYS A 99 11.46 7.63 -0.94
CA LYS A 99 10.17 7.96 -0.30
C LYS A 99 9.05 6.97 -0.65
N ALA A 100 9.05 6.46 -1.89
CA ALA A 100 8.05 5.52 -2.36
C ALA A 100 8.25 4.10 -1.80
N GLY A 101 9.51 3.66 -1.65
CA GLY A 101 9.85 2.28 -1.28
C GLY A 101 9.85 1.32 -2.49
N MET A 102 10.52 0.18 -2.37
CA MET A 102 10.79 -0.68 -3.54
C MET A 102 9.52 -1.30 -4.13
N ALA A 103 8.55 -1.71 -3.31
CA ALA A 103 7.32 -2.35 -3.80
C ALA A 103 6.50 -1.43 -4.73
N GLU A 104 6.35 -0.16 -4.37
CA GLU A 104 5.69 0.85 -5.23
C GLU A 104 6.48 1.09 -6.52
N ARG A 105 7.80 0.93 -6.47
CA ARG A 105 8.72 1.10 -7.61
C ARG A 105 8.86 -0.15 -8.48
N ALA A 106 8.37 -1.30 -8.05
CA ALA A 106 8.58 -2.59 -8.69
C ALA A 106 8.21 -2.61 -10.18
N SER A 107 6.99 -2.15 -10.52
CA SER A 107 6.55 -2.07 -11.91
C SER A 107 7.45 -1.16 -12.76
N PHE A 108 7.92 -0.04 -12.20
CA PHE A 108 8.81 0.89 -12.87
C PHE A 108 10.20 0.30 -13.16
N ILE A 109 10.74 -0.51 -12.23
CA ILE A 109 12.07 -1.14 -12.40
C ILE A 109 12.02 -2.48 -13.14
N GLY A 110 10.83 -2.96 -13.50
CA GLY A 110 10.63 -4.18 -14.27
C GLY A 110 10.48 -5.46 -13.43
N ASP A 111 10.20 -5.33 -12.12
CA ASP A 111 9.85 -6.46 -11.26
C ASP A 111 8.39 -6.85 -11.49
N GLN A 112 8.17 -7.75 -12.45
CA GLN A 112 6.85 -8.16 -12.91
C GLN A 112 6.66 -9.68 -12.80
N TRP A 113 5.48 -10.18 -13.17
CA TRP A 113 5.17 -11.61 -13.23
C TRP A 113 5.49 -12.40 -11.95
N GLN A 114 6.56 -13.20 -11.93
CA GLN A 114 6.98 -14.00 -10.75
C GLN A 114 7.69 -13.15 -9.69
N ASP A 115 8.27 -12.01 -10.09
CA ASP A 115 9.02 -11.10 -9.22
C ASP A 115 8.16 -9.94 -8.70
N SER A 116 6.88 -9.91 -9.05
CA SER A 116 5.95 -8.87 -8.60
C SER A 116 5.82 -8.85 -7.07
N PRO A 117 5.68 -7.67 -6.44
CA PRO A 117 5.51 -7.55 -4.99
C PRO A 117 4.37 -8.37 -4.40
N TYR A 118 3.33 -8.68 -5.19
CA TYR A 118 2.23 -9.56 -4.77
C TYR A 118 2.65 -11.01 -4.50
N LYS A 119 3.86 -11.42 -4.92
CA LYS A 119 4.44 -12.75 -4.72
C LYS A 119 5.61 -12.74 -3.75
N TRP A 120 5.98 -11.59 -3.20
CA TRP A 120 7.03 -11.50 -2.20
C TRP A 120 6.58 -12.17 -0.89
N GLU A 121 7.56 -12.62 -0.12
CA GLU A 121 7.38 -13.29 1.14
C GLU A 121 7.07 -12.30 2.27
N GLY A 122 6.10 -12.64 3.11
CA GLY A 122 5.86 -11.96 4.38
C GLY A 122 5.66 -10.45 4.27
N PHE A 123 6.57 -9.70 4.87
CA PHE A 123 6.46 -8.24 5.08
C PHE A 123 7.36 -7.42 4.15
N TYR A 124 8.07 -8.04 3.21
CA TYR A 124 8.93 -7.29 2.30
C TYR A 124 8.13 -6.30 1.45
N GLY A 125 8.66 -5.08 1.28
CA GLY A 125 7.95 -3.98 0.62
C GLY A 125 6.80 -3.37 1.42
N SER A 126 6.54 -3.83 2.64
CA SER A 126 5.55 -3.23 3.53
C SER A 126 6.11 -1.96 4.18
N ARG A 127 5.26 -0.94 4.30
CA ARG A 127 5.58 0.27 5.06
C ARG A 127 5.88 0.02 6.54
N HIS A 128 5.60 -1.17 7.06
CA HIS A 128 5.91 -1.56 8.44
C HIS A 128 7.37 -1.99 8.65
N VAL A 129 8.13 -2.24 7.58
CA VAL A 129 9.58 -2.48 7.69
C VAL A 129 10.24 -1.14 7.94
N HIS A 130 10.66 -0.87 9.18
CA HIS A 130 11.19 0.42 9.61
C HIS A 130 12.72 0.44 9.63
N ALA A 131 13.35 -0.64 10.09
CA ALA A 131 14.81 -0.73 10.15
C ALA A 131 15.29 -2.13 9.75
N LEU A 132 16.49 -2.17 9.21
CA LEU A 132 17.28 -3.38 8.98
C LEU A 132 18.48 -3.33 9.94
N LEU A 133 18.57 -4.31 10.83
CA LEU A 133 19.73 -4.54 11.69
C LEU A 133 20.45 -5.80 11.21
N ALA A 134 21.66 -5.64 10.69
CA ALA A 134 22.51 -6.75 10.29
C ALA A 134 23.54 -7.01 11.40
N VAL A 135 23.55 -8.23 11.94
CA VAL A 135 24.58 -8.70 12.86
C VAL A 135 25.48 -9.67 12.08
N ASN A 136 26.76 -9.36 12.00
CA ASN A 136 27.71 -10.01 11.11
C ASN A 136 28.87 -10.61 11.91
N TYR A 137 29.33 -11.80 11.52
CA TYR A 137 30.42 -12.53 12.16
C TYR A 137 31.71 -12.49 11.34
N MET A 138 32.82 -12.17 12.00
CA MET A 138 34.17 -11.99 11.44
C MET A 138 35.09 -13.12 11.90
N PRO A 139 35.25 -14.22 11.13
CA PRO A 139 36.05 -15.37 11.56
C PRO A 139 37.54 -15.06 11.73
N TRP A 140 38.13 -14.07 11.02
CA TRP A 140 39.57 -13.75 11.16
C TRP A 140 39.95 -13.02 12.45
N LEU A 141 38.98 -12.74 13.32
CA LEU A 141 39.26 -12.27 14.67
C LEU A 141 39.46 -13.41 15.67
N ALA A 142 39.16 -14.66 15.29
CA ALA A 142 39.49 -15.81 16.10
C ALA A 142 41.02 -16.03 16.14
N GLU A 143 41.53 -16.46 17.29
CA GLU A 143 42.92 -16.93 17.43
C GLU A 143 43.16 -18.09 16.44
N ASP A 144 44.28 -18.04 15.72
CA ASP A 144 44.69 -19.03 14.71
C ASP A 144 43.75 -19.20 13.49
N PHE A 145 42.99 -18.16 13.11
CA PHE A 145 42.17 -18.22 11.91
C PHE A 145 43.00 -18.46 10.64
N VAL A 146 42.75 -19.61 10.01
CA VAL A 146 43.21 -19.94 8.67
C VAL A 146 41.99 -19.99 7.77
N VAL A 147 42.08 -19.37 6.58
CA VAL A 147 41.00 -19.42 5.60
C VAL A 147 40.83 -20.87 5.13
N PRO A 148 39.67 -21.52 5.39
CA PRO A 148 39.49 -22.92 5.01
C PRO A 148 39.20 -23.06 3.51
N GLU A 149 39.35 -24.27 2.99
CA GLU A 149 38.93 -24.57 1.61
C GLU A 149 37.40 -24.48 1.46
N GLN A 150 36.68 -24.97 2.47
CA GLN A 150 35.23 -24.97 2.61
C GLN A 150 34.85 -24.97 4.10
N TRP A 151 33.64 -24.50 4.42
CA TRP A 151 33.15 -24.48 5.81
C TRP A 151 32.44 -25.79 6.16
N SER A 152 32.83 -26.44 7.25
CA SER A 152 32.10 -27.60 7.78
C SER A 152 30.75 -27.18 8.38
N GLU A 153 29.79 -28.11 8.48
CA GLU A 153 28.51 -27.84 9.14
C GLU A 153 28.71 -27.39 10.61
N GLU A 154 29.68 -27.99 11.30
CA GLU A 154 30.03 -27.62 12.68
C GLU A 154 30.55 -26.17 12.78
N GLU A 155 31.39 -25.74 11.83
CA GLU A 155 31.87 -24.35 11.76
C GLU A 155 30.72 -23.37 11.50
N GLN A 156 29.83 -23.71 10.56
CA GLN A 156 28.65 -22.89 10.25
C GLN A 156 27.74 -22.75 11.48
N GLN A 157 27.46 -23.86 12.18
CA GLN A 157 26.69 -23.85 13.42
C GLN A 157 27.38 -23.01 14.50
N ARG A 158 28.70 -23.10 14.65
CA ARG A 158 29.47 -22.27 15.58
C ARG A 158 29.38 -20.78 15.24
N HIS A 159 29.48 -20.40 13.97
CA HIS A 159 29.33 -19.01 13.54
C HIS A 159 27.94 -18.46 13.90
N PHE A 160 26.89 -19.24 13.65
CA PHE A 160 25.52 -18.87 14.02
C PHE A 160 25.32 -18.81 15.54
N ALA A 161 25.92 -19.72 16.32
CA ALA A 161 25.88 -19.67 17.77
C ALA A 161 26.54 -18.39 18.31
N CYS A 162 27.69 -17.97 17.74
CA CYS A 162 28.32 -16.70 18.09
C CYS A 162 27.41 -15.50 17.77
N LEU A 163 26.74 -15.52 16.61
CA LEU A 163 25.76 -14.48 16.26
C LEU A 163 24.58 -14.45 17.24
N ASP A 164 24.03 -15.60 17.60
CA ASP A 164 22.89 -15.71 18.52
C ASP A 164 23.27 -15.26 19.94
N GLU A 165 24.51 -15.51 20.39
CA GLU A 165 25.07 -14.95 21.63
C GLU A 165 25.18 -13.42 21.55
N CYS A 166 25.75 -12.89 20.46
CA CYS A 166 25.85 -11.45 20.22
C CYS A 166 24.46 -10.77 20.17
N VAL A 167 23.47 -11.41 19.55
CA VAL A 167 22.08 -10.94 19.50
C VAL A 167 21.44 -10.98 20.89
N GLY A 168 21.69 -12.03 21.67
CA GLY A 168 21.21 -12.16 23.04
C GLY A 168 21.68 -11.02 23.96
N GLN A 169 22.86 -10.45 23.70
CA GLN A 169 23.37 -9.28 24.43
C GLN A 169 22.63 -7.97 24.08
N LEU A 170 21.99 -7.92 22.90
CA LEU A 170 21.25 -6.75 22.41
C LEU A 170 19.74 -6.84 22.67
N GLN A 171 19.21 -8.04 22.89
CA GLN A 171 17.78 -8.28 23.07
C GLN A 171 17.34 -8.26 24.54
N GLN A 172 16.07 -7.93 24.75
CA GLN A 172 15.35 -8.07 26.02
C GLN A 172 14.06 -8.86 25.74
N ALA A 173 13.85 -9.97 26.45
CA ALA A 173 12.69 -10.85 26.22
C ALA A 173 12.51 -11.29 24.74
N GLN A 174 13.62 -11.62 24.06
CA GLN A 174 13.67 -12.03 22.64
C GLN A 174 13.30 -10.94 21.60
N GLU A 175 13.16 -9.68 22.02
CA GLU A 175 12.97 -8.54 21.10
C GLU A 175 14.07 -7.48 21.28
N PHE A 176 14.34 -6.70 20.24
CA PHE A 176 15.21 -5.53 20.40
C PHE A 176 14.42 -4.38 21.02
N PRO A 177 14.94 -3.71 22.06
CA PRO A 177 14.17 -2.71 22.80
C PRO A 177 13.55 -1.63 21.90
N GLY A 178 12.23 -1.41 22.04
CA GLY A 178 11.48 -0.42 21.26
C GLY A 178 11.15 -0.85 19.84
N SER A 179 11.29 -2.14 19.52
CA SER A 179 10.92 -2.70 18.22
C SER A 179 10.37 -4.11 18.33
N GLN A 180 9.66 -4.54 17.29
CA GLN A 180 9.27 -5.93 17.07
C GLN A 180 9.97 -6.44 15.80
N CYS A 181 10.43 -7.69 15.83
CA CYS A 181 11.01 -8.33 14.66
C CYS A 181 9.91 -8.89 13.75
N LEU A 182 9.87 -8.44 12.49
CA LEU A 182 8.90 -8.89 11.48
C LEU A 182 9.38 -10.17 10.79
N CYS A 183 10.66 -10.19 10.42
CA CYS A 183 11.32 -11.37 9.89
C CYS A 183 12.81 -11.35 10.25
N VAL A 184 13.36 -12.57 10.36
CA VAL A 184 14.78 -12.81 10.51
C VAL A 184 15.23 -13.62 9.32
N GLU A 185 16.25 -13.13 8.64
CA GLU A 185 16.95 -13.89 7.61
C GLU A 185 18.32 -14.30 8.12
N GLN A 186 18.80 -15.44 7.65
CA GLN A 186 20.14 -15.91 7.90
C GLN A 186 20.93 -16.01 6.61
N ALA A 187 22.23 -15.74 6.71
CA ALA A 187 23.14 -15.81 5.59
C ALA A 187 24.48 -16.41 6.01
N HIS A 188 25.09 -17.16 5.11
CA HIS A 188 26.43 -17.70 5.27
C HIS A 188 27.19 -17.58 3.95
N VAL A 189 28.45 -17.19 4.03
CA VAL A 189 29.35 -17.19 2.87
C VAL A 189 29.56 -18.63 2.43
N ILE A 190 29.26 -18.92 1.17
CA ILE A 190 29.66 -20.17 0.55
C ILE A 190 31.14 -20.06 0.22
N ARG A 191 31.91 -21.00 0.75
CA ARG A 191 33.34 -21.13 0.45
C ARG A 191 33.59 -22.52 -0.10
N HIS A 192 34.21 -22.59 -1.26
CA HIS A 192 34.57 -23.83 -1.93
C HIS A 192 35.84 -23.57 -2.76
N GLN A 193 36.81 -24.49 -2.70
CA GLN A 193 38.12 -24.35 -3.33
C GLN A 193 38.82 -23.01 -2.97
N PHE A 194 38.75 -22.61 -1.70
CA PHE A 194 39.30 -21.35 -1.16
C PHE A 194 38.68 -20.06 -1.73
N GLN A 195 37.64 -20.17 -2.55
CA GLN A 195 36.95 -19.04 -3.17
C GLN A 195 35.58 -18.81 -2.53
N VAL A 196 35.15 -17.54 -2.52
CA VAL A 196 33.78 -17.19 -2.18
C VAL A 196 32.92 -17.41 -3.41
N LYS A 197 31.85 -18.19 -3.28
CA LYS A 197 30.96 -18.58 -4.39
C LYS A 197 29.54 -18.10 -4.17
N GLU A 198 28.76 -18.02 -5.24
CA GLU A 198 27.29 -18.01 -5.19
C GLU A 198 26.72 -19.39 -5.59
N HIS A 199 25.39 -19.56 -5.55
CA HIS A 199 24.75 -20.89 -5.69
C HIS A 199 24.84 -21.52 -7.07
N PHE A 200 24.99 -20.74 -8.15
CA PHE A 200 25.27 -21.31 -9.47
C PHE A 200 26.70 -21.89 -9.57
N GLY A 201 27.63 -21.48 -8.70
CA GLY A 201 28.99 -22.01 -8.56
C GLY A 201 30.09 -21.03 -8.97
N PHE A 202 29.75 -19.79 -9.30
CA PHE A 202 30.68 -18.75 -9.75
C PHE A 202 31.29 -18.01 -8.58
N ALA A 203 32.55 -17.60 -8.74
CA ALA A 203 33.20 -16.72 -7.77
C ALA A 203 32.55 -15.33 -7.77
N ASP A 204 32.11 -14.86 -6.60
CA ASP A 204 31.49 -13.53 -6.43
C ASP A 204 32.39 -12.60 -5.59
N GLY A 205 32.05 -11.31 -5.57
CA GLY A 205 32.78 -10.26 -4.87
C GLY A 205 34.04 -9.77 -5.58
N VAL A 206 34.29 -10.23 -6.81
CA VAL A 206 35.51 -9.92 -7.58
C VAL A 206 35.58 -8.46 -8.03
N SER A 207 34.53 -7.97 -8.70
CA SER A 207 34.50 -6.62 -9.28
C SER A 207 33.72 -5.64 -8.41
N GLN A 208 34.44 -4.79 -7.69
CA GLN A 208 33.92 -3.66 -6.92
C GLN A 208 34.55 -2.36 -7.43
N PRO A 209 33.84 -1.21 -7.39
CA PRO A 209 34.40 0.06 -7.85
C PRO A 209 35.62 0.46 -7.03
N ARG A 210 36.68 0.91 -7.70
CA ARG A 210 37.78 1.64 -7.06
C ARG A 210 37.28 3.05 -6.72
N ILE A 211 37.29 3.41 -5.45
CA ILE A 211 36.76 4.68 -4.95
C ILE A 211 37.92 5.54 -4.48
N TYR A 212 37.81 6.86 -4.65
CA TYR A 212 38.75 7.81 -4.10
C TYR A 212 38.54 7.93 -2.59
N ASP A 213 39.22 7.10 -1.80
CA ASP A 213 39.09 7.01 -0.33
C ASP A 213 40.37 7.40 0.43
N GLY A 214 41.38 7.91 -0.29
CA GLY A 214 42.66 8.36 0.29
C GLY A 214 43.62 7.23 0.69
N MET A 215 43.29 5.97 0.41
CA MET A 215 44.13 4.80 0.72
C MET A 215 44.54 4.05 -0.56
N PRO A 216 45.55 3.16 -0.53
CA PRO A 216 46.03 2.44 -1.72
C PRO A 216 44.99 1.54 -2.44
N GLY A 217 43.77 1.40 -1.90
CA GLY A 217 42.57 0.89 -2.59
C GLY A 217 42.31 -0.62 -2.50
N SER A 218 41.02 -0.99 -2.49
CA SER A 218 40.49 -2.37 -2.44
C SER A 218 39.84 -2.87 -3.75
N GLY A 219 39.98 -2.12 -4.85
CA GLY A 219 39.47 -2.47 -6.19
C GLY A 219 40.42 -2.01 -7.30
N VAL A 220 40.53 -2.80 -8.38
CA VAL A 220 41.49 -2.56 -9.48
C VAL A 220 40.95 -1.54 -10.51
N ALA A 221 39.68 -1.66 -10.90
CA ALA A 221 39.07 -0.84 -11.95
C ALA A 221 38.08 0.21 -11.38
N GLY A 222 38.33 1.48 -11.69
CA GLY A 222 37.46 2.62 -11.36
C GLY A 222 36.77 3.17 -12.60
N LYS A 223 37.12 4.40 -13.00
CA LYS A 223 36.72 5.07 -14.23
C LYS A 223 37.90 5.27 -15.19
N LYS A 224 37.60 5.55 -16.46
CA LYS A 224 38.55 6.04 -17.45
C LYS A 224 38.08 7.39 -18.00
N VAL A 225 39.00 8.35 -18.12
CA VAL A 225 38.71 9.68 -18.70
C VAL A 225 38.80 9.66 -20.22
N THR A 226 39.73 8.89 -20.76
CA THR A 226 39.90 8.58 -22.19
C THR A 226 39.94 7.07 -22.38
N ASN A 227 39.71 6.56 -23.58
CA ASN A 227 39.60 5.11 -23.83
C ASN A 227 40.94 4.39 -23.49
N ASP A 228 42.06 5.01 -23.84
CA ASP A 228 43.42 4.50 -23.57
C ASP A 228 44.02 4.96 -22.24
N GLY A 229 43.27 5.74 -21.44
CA GLY A 229 43.72 6.28 -20.16
C GLY A 229 43.83 5.23 -19.05
N PRO A 230 44.60 5.50 -17.98
CA PRO A 230 44.67 4.61 -16.83
C PRO A 230 43.35 4.59 -16.04
N TRP A 231 43.16 3.55 -15.22
CA TRP A 231 42.05 3.53 -14.26
C TRP A 231 42.25 4.56 -13.16
N GLU A 232 41.31 5.49 -13.06
CA GLU A 232 41.21 6.45 -11.99
C GLU A 232 40.14 6.02 -10.98
N PRO A 233 40.29 6.32 -9.68
CA PRO A 233 39.22 6.12 -8.71
C PRO A 233 37.98 6.95 -9.04
N LEU A 234 36.79 6.39 -8.77
CA LEU A 234 35.52 7.10 -8.81
C LEU A 234 35.39 8.07 -7.63
N ALA A 235 34.66 9.16 -7.85
CA ALA A 235 34.29 10.12 -6.82
C ALA A 235 33.55 9.43 -5.67
N ALA A 236 33.91 9.77 -4.43
CA ALA A 236 33.25 9.17 -3.26
C ALA A 236 31.75 9.51 -3.19
N GLY A 237 31.32 10.65 -3.76
CA GLY A 237 29.92 11.09 -3.79
C GLY A 237 28.96 10.15 -4.53
N GLU A 238 29.47 9.24 -5.36
CA GLU A 238 28.67 8.17 -5.97
C GLU A 238 28.19 7.12 -4.95
N PHE A 239 28.89 6.99 -3.82
CA PHE A 239 28.66 5.92 -2.83
C PHE A 239 28.47 6.42 -1.40
N VAL A 240 28.90 7.65 -1.10
CA VAL A 240 28.85 8.25 0.22
C VAL A 240 28.30 9.67 0.11
N MET A 241 27.19 9.94 0.79
CA MET A 241 26.56 11.26 0.79
C MET A 241 27.42 12.30 1.52
N GLY A 242 27.34 13.55 1.05
CA GLY A 242 28.09 14.68 1.58
C GLY A 242 29.35 15.05 0.78
N TYR A 243 29.71 14.25 -0.21
CA TYR A 243 30.84 14.48 -1.12
C TYR A 243 30.33 14.74 -2.54
N TYR A 244 31.13 15.42 -3.36
CA TYR A 244 30.80 15.58 -4.78
C TYR A 244 30.82 14.23 -5.51
N ASP A 245 29.80 14.02 -6.35
CA ASP A 245 29.71 12.92 -7.32
C ASP A 245 30.50 13.28 -8.61
N GLU A 246 30.54 12.38 -9.59
CA GLU A 246 31.30 12.58 -10.83
C GLU A 246 30.83 13.82 -11.61
N LEU A 247 29.51 14.02 -11.68
CA LEU A 247 28.92 15.16 -12.36
C LEU A 247 29.22 16.47 -11.63
N GLY A 248 29.16 16.46 -10.30
CA GLY A 248 29.48 17.59 -9.43
C GLY A 248 30.92 18.05 -9.60
N LEU A 249 31.88 17.11 -9.56
CA LEU A 249 33.29 17.41 -9.80
C LEU A 249 33.52 18.03 -11.19
N LYS A 250 32.87 17.48 -12.23
CA LYS A 250 32.95 18.02 -13.59
C LYS A 250 32.42 19.45 -13.70
N ASN A 251 31.31 19.74 -13.03
CA ASN A 251 30.65 21.06 -13.09
C ASN A 251 31.43 22.17 -12.37
N GLN A 252 32.25 21.86 -11.36
CA GLN A 252 33.02 22.86 -10.62
C GLN A 252 34.16 23.49 -11.43
N ARG A 253 34.56 22.90 -12.57
CA ARG A 253 35.67 23.36 -13.42
C ARG A 253 37.00 23.62 -12.68
N GLU A 254 37.18 23.06 -11.48
CA GLU A 254 38.44 23.18 -10.76
C GLU A 254 39.45 22.17 -11.31
N GLN A 255 40.37 22.64 -12.15
CA GLN A 255 41.63 21.95 -12.39
C GLN A 255 42.55 22.23 -11.19
N GLY A 256 42.69 21.26 -10.28
CA GLY A 256 43.57 21.34 -9.12
C GLY A 256 44.13 19.97 -8.73
N ASP A 257 45.44 19.81 -8.95
CA ASP A 257 46.39 18.83 -8.40
C ASP A 257 45.94 17.79 -7.35
N GLY A 258 44.96 16.93 -7.66
CA GLY A 258 44.69 15.71 -6.86
C GLY A 258 44.40 15.97 -5.38
N ARG A 259 43.83 17.13 -5.04
CA ARG A 259 43.41 17.46 -3.68
C ARG A 259 42.04 16.84 -3.40
N LEU A 260 42.07 15.58 -2.94
CA LEU A 260 41.28 15.10 -1.80
C LEU A 260 39.82 15.61 -1.74
N ASN A 261 38.91 14.80 -2.32
CA ASN A 261 37.46 14.99 -2.45
C ASN A 261 36.90 16.26 -1.79
N PRO A 262 36.56 17.32 -2.55
CA PRO A 262 35.82 18.43 -1.99
C PRO A 262 34.51 17.90 -1.37
N VAL A 263 34.23 18.36 -0.15
CA VAL A 263 32.95 18.16 0.52
C VAL A 263 31.96 19.13 -0.09
N LEU A 264 30.68 18.77 -0.18
CA LEU A 264 29.65 19.71 -0.62
C LEU A 264 29.70 20.98 0.26
N PRO A 265 29.62 22.19 -0.33
CA PRO A 265 29.63 23.42 0.43
C PRO A 265 28.46 23.42 1.40
N PRO A 266 28.63 24.02 2.59
CA PRO A 266 27.53 24.18 3.52
C PRO A 266 26.33 24.85 2.83
N ALA A 267 25.16 24.22 2.91
CA ALA A 267 23.95 24.77 2.36
C ALA A 267 23.56 26.06 3.11
N ARG A 268 23.05 27.05 2.37
CA ARG A 268 22.53 28.30 2.96
C ARG A 268 21.13 28.13 3.55
N ASP A 269 20.34 27.22 2.99
CA ASP A 269 19.03 26.84 3.50
C ASP A 269 19.15 25.92 4.71
N ALA A 270 18.36 26.18 5.76
CA ALA A 270 18.46 25.46 7.02
C ALA A 270 18.00 24.00 6.93
N ALA A 271 16.97 23.70 6.12
CA ALA A 271 16.47 22.34 5.94
C ALA A 271 17.47 21.50 5.13
N ILE A 272 18.05 22.08 4.08
CA ILE A 272 19.12 21.41 3.31
C ILE A 272 20.37 21.22 4.18
N ALA A 273 20.74 22.20 5.02
CA ALA A 273 21.86 22.05 5.94
C ALA A 273 21.63 20.93 6.97
N ALA A 274 20.40 20.82 7.51
CA ALA A 274 20.01 19.73 8.40
C ALA A 274 20.02 18.38 7.69
N PHE A 275 19.49 18.30 6.46
CA PHE A 275 19.55 17.11 5.63
C PHE A 275 20.99 16.68 5.36
N ASN A 276 21.87 17.58 4.92
CA ASN A 276 23.28 17.28 4.66
C ASN A 276 23.99 16.75 5.91
N ARG A 277 23.71 17.29 7.09
CA ARG A 277 24.28 16.78 8.35
C ARG A 277 23.76 15.39 8.71
N LEU A 278 22.47 15.13 8.46
CA LEU A 278 21.83 13.85 8.76
C LEU A 278 22.23 12.75 7.77
N THR A 279 22.56 13.13 6.53
CA THR A 279 22.96 12.19 5.49
C THR A 279 24.46 12.03 5.32
N MET A 280 25.27 12.95 5.87
CA MET A 280 26.73 12.92 5.82
C MET A 280 27.28 11.53 6.16
N ASN A 281 28.22 11.04 5.33
CA ASN A 281 28.86 9.74 5.48
C ASN A 281 27.92 8.52 5.42
N GLY A 282 26.65 8.73 5.05
CA GLY A 282 25.67 7.68 4.81
C GLY A 282 25.56 7.27 3.34
N SER A 283 24.77 6.25 3.08
CA SER A 283 24.44 5.75 1.74
C SER A 283 23.03 5.17 1.74
N PHE A 284 22.35 5.19 0.60
CA PHE A 284 21.22 4.28 0.42
C PHE A 284 21.72 2.84 0.32
N LEU A 285 20.91 1.92 0.84
CA LEU A 285 21.11 0.49 0.83
C LEU A 285 19.89 -0.16 0.18
N VAL A 286 20.11 -0.84 -0.93
CA VAL A 286 19.09 -1.63 -1.61
C VAL A 286 19.20 -3.07 -1.13
N TYR A 287 18.12 -3.63 -0.63
CA TYR A 287 18.02 -5.04 -0.26
C TYR A 287 17.10 -5.80 -1.22
N ARG A 288 17.54 -6.96 -1.69
CA ARG A 288 16.72 -7.91 -2.46
C ARG A 288 17.00 -9.35 -2.00
N LYS A 289 15.94 -10.10 -1.67
CA LYS A 289 16.00 -11.55 -1.47
C LYS A 289 15.81 -12.23 -2.81
N LEU A 290 16.88 -12.79 -3.35
CA LEU A 290 16.92 -13.40 -4.68
C LEU A 290 17.04 -14.92 -4.54
N GLU A 291 15.97 -15.65 -4.76
CA GLU A 291 15.99 -17.13 -4.82
C GLU A 291 16.61 -17.57 -6.14
N GLN A 292 17.47 -18.60 -6.10
CA GLN A 292 18.20 -19.12 -7.26
C GLN A 292 17.81 -20.56 -7.57
N ASP A 293 17.25 -20.80 -8.75
CA ASP A 293 16.96 -22.14 -9.28
C ASP A 293 18.20 -22.73 -9.96
N VAL A 294 19.09 -23.26 -9.12
CA VAL A 294 20.36 -23.88 -9.55
C VAL A 294 20.12 -25.10 -10.44
N VAL A 295 19.07 -25.86 -10.18
CA VAL A 295 18.76 -27.08 -10.93
C VAL A 295 18.35 -26.72 -12.34
N ALA A 296 17.42 -25.77 -12.52
CA ALA A 296 17.02 -25.30 -13.84
C ALA A 296 18.19 -24.67 -14.61
N PHE A 297 19.03 -23.87 -13.94
CA PHE A 297 20.20 -23.25 -14.55
C PHE A 297 21.18 -24.30 -15.09
N ARG A 298 21.60 -25.24 -14.25
CA ARG A 298 22.55 -26.30 -14.64
C ARG A 298 21.98 -27.23 -15.70
N THR A 299 20.70 -27.58 -15.60
CA THR A 299 20.02 -28.42 -16.61
C THR A 299 20.03 -27.75 -17.98
N THR A 300 19.78 -26.44 -18.02
CA THR A 300 19.85 -25.67 -19.27
C THR A 300 21.27 -25.70 -19.85
N CYS A 301 22.26 -25.40 -19.01
CA CYS A 301 23.65 -25.25 -19.45
C CYS A 301 24.34 -26.58 -19.80
N ALA A 302 23.86 -27.72 -19.25
CA ALA A 302 24.43 -29.04 -19.53
C ALA A 302 24.40 -29.42 -21.03
N SER A 303 23.48 -28.82 -21.80
CA SER A 303 23.34 -29.07 -23.24
C SER A 303 24.40 -28.35 -24.11
N ASP A 304 25.12 -27.37 -23.56
CA ASP A 304 26.11 -26.58 -24.31
C ASP A 304 27.32 -26.21 -23.43
N PRO A 305 28.48 -26.88 -23.63
CA PRO A 305 29.69 -26.60 -22.87
C PRO A 305 30.12 -25.12 -22.93
N GLY A 306 30.31 -24.50 -21.76
CA GLY A 306 30.72 -23.11 -21.62
C GLY A 306 29.60 -22.08 -21.80
N LEU A 307 28.33 -22.51 -21.94
CA LEU A 307 27.19 -21.59 -21.97
C LEU A 307 27.06 -20.84 -20.66
N ASP A 308 27.13 -21.54 -19.53
CA ASP A 308 27.07 -20.98 -18.17
C ASP A 308 28.07 -19.83 -17.98
N GLU A 309 29.33 -20.04 -18.36
CA GLU A 309 30.39 -19.02 -18.30
C GLU A 309 30.07 -17.83 -19.19
N LYS A 310 29.48 -18.05 -20.37
CA LYS A 310 29.03 -16.98 -21.29
C LYS A 310 27.79 -16.24 -20.79
N LEU A 311 26.84 -16.90 -20.11
CA LEU A 311 25.68 -16.24 -19.52
C LEU A 311 26.13 -15.27 -18.42
N VAL A 312 27.08 -15.67 -17.59
CA VAL A 312 27.65 -14.83 -16.52
C VAL A 312 28.65 -13.81 -17.07
N GLY A 313 29.51 -14.23 -18.00
CA GLY A 313 30.64 -13.47 -18.55
C GLY A 313 31.98 -13.67 -17.80
N ARG A 314 32.08 -14.74 -17.01
CA ARG A 314 33.30 -15.18 -16.29
C ARG A 314 33.32 -16.70 -16.18
N LYS A 315 34.50 -17.26 -16.01
CA LYS A 315 34.67 -18.67 -15.62
C LYS A 315 34.18 -18.89 -14.20
N LEU A 316 33.94 -20.16 -13.83
CA LEU A 316 33.51 -20.53 -12.47
C LEU A 316 34.46 -20.02 -11.37
N ASP A 317 35.77 -19.99 -11.65
CA ASP A 317 36.78 -19.49 -10.71
C ASP A 317 36.83 -17.95 -10.60
N GLY A 318 36.07 -17.24 -11.43
CA GLY A 318 36.02 -15.78 -11.51
C GLY A 318 36.93 -15.16 -12.57
N THR A 319 37.73 -15.96 -13.28
CA THR A 319 38.59 -15.48 -14.38
C THR A 319 37.73 -14.83 -15.48
N PRO A 320 38.06 -13.62 -15.95
CA PRO A 320 37.30 -12.97 -17.02
C PRO A 320 37.43 -13.76 -18.34
N LEU A 321 36.41 -13.69 -19.20
CA LEU A 321 36.45 -14.35 -20.51
C LEU A 321 37.36 -13.65 -21.54
N ILE A 322 37.93 -12.50 -21.19
CA ILE A 322 38.81 -11.72 -22.06
C ILE A 322 40.24 -12.27 -22.00
N ASN A 323 40.84 -12.53 -23.17
CA ASN A 323 42.18 -13.07 -23.32
C ASN A 323 43.26 -12.19 -22.66
N GLY A 324 44.32 -12.82 -22.13
CA GLY A 324 45.49 -12.13 -21.56
C GLY A 324 45.39 -11.77 -20.07
N LYS A 325 44.31 -12.15 -19.37
CA LYS A 325 44.12 -11.94 -17.93
C LYS A 325 43.91 -13.29 -17.21
N PRO A 326 44.99 -14.04 -16.87
CA PRO A 326 44.90 -15.44 -16.45
C PRO A 326 44.33 -15.69 -15.04
N ALA A 327 44.04 -14.65 -14.23
CA ALA A 327 43.63 -14.86 -12.84
C ALA A 327 42.29 -14.18 -12.46
N PRO A 328 41.51 -14.76 -11.52
CA PRO A 328 40.23 -14.21 -11.09
C PRO A 328 40.25 -12.76 -10.60
N LYS A 329 41.34 -12.36 -9.92
CA LYS A 329 41.50 -11.00 -9.35
C LYS A 329 41.98 -9.97 -10.38
N GLU A 330 42.33 -10.37 -11.59
CA GLU A 330 42.75 -9.48 -12.66
C GLU A 330 41.52 -8.84 -13.33
N ASN A 331 40.92 -7.88 -12.64
CA ASN A 331 39.75 -7.14 -13.10
C ASN A 331 40.10 -5.92 -13.98
N ASP A 332 41.37 -5.79 -14.38
CA ASP A 332 41.92 -4.75 -15.24
C ASP A 332 41.65 -5.04 -16.73
N PHE A 333 40.41 -4.83 -17.15
CA PHE A 333 39.97 -4.92 -18.55
C PHE A 333 38.81 -3.96 -18.79
N ASP A 334 38.49 -3.62 -20.03
CA ASP A 334 37.46 -2.61 -20.33
C ASP A 334 36.57 -2.98 -21.53
N PHE A 335 36.79 -4.18 -22.08
CA PHE A 335 36.18 -4.72 -23.30
C PHE A 335 36.63 -4.08 -24.63
N ALA A 336 37.67 -3.23 -24.63
CA ALA A 336 38.24 -2.69 -25.87
C ALA A 336 38.77 -3.79 -26.79
N ASP A 337 39.37 -4.84 -26.23
CA ASP A 337 39.89 -6.00 -26.97
C ASP A 337 38.81 -7.00 -27.40
N ASP A 338 37.53 -6.74 -27.10
CA ASP A 338 36.38 -7.54 -27.52
C ASP A 338 35.22 -6.66 -28.02
N PRO A 339 35.45 -5.86 -29.08
CA PRO A 339 34.48 -4.86 -29.56
C PRO A 339 33.27 -5.48 -30.24
N HIS A 340 33.32 -6.78 -30.55
CA HIS A 340 32.24 -7.51 -31.22
C HIS A 340 31.52 -8.51 -30.30
N GLY A 341 31.95 -8.65 -29.04
CA GLY A 341 31.35 -9.56 -28.08
C GLY A 341 31.55 -11.03 -28.46
N GLU A 342 32.68 -11.36 -29.07
CA GLU A 342 33.01 -12.74 -29.49
C GLU A 342 33.57 -13.56 -28.33
N GLN A 343 34.25 -12.90 -27.38
CA GLN A 343 34.79 -13.54 -26.18
C GLN A 343 33.80 -13.47 -25.00
N CYS A 344 33.34 -12.27 -24.66
CA CYS A 344 32.33 -12.03 -23.64
C CYS A 344 31.08 -11.43 -24.32
N PRO A 345 30.01 -12.23 -24.52
CA PRO A 345 28.80 -11.73 -25.16
C PRO A 345 28.29 -10.42 -24.57
N PHE A 346 27.73 -9.54 -25.41
CA PHE A 346 27.14 -8.28 -24.91
C PHE A 346 26.06 -8.53 -23.86
N ALA A 347 25.28 -9.60 -24.04
CA ALA A 347 24.22 -9.98 -23.12
C ALA A 347 24.71 -10.66 -21.83
N SER A 348 26.01 -10.95 -21.68
CA SER A 348 26.56 -11.55 -20.44
C SER A 348 26.29 -10.65 -19.25
N HIS A 349 25.89 -11.24 -18.13
CA HIS A 349 25.49 -10.52 -16.92
C HIS A 349 26.51 -9.44 -16.51
N VAL A 350 27.80 -9.79 -16.38
CA VAL A 350 28.85 -8.84 -15.95
C VAL A 350 29.11 -7.71 -16.94
N ARG A 351 28.86 -7.92 -18.24
CA ARG A 351 29.02 -6.90 -19.29
C ARG A 351 27.79 -5.99 -19.35
N ARG A 352 26.59 -6.49 -19.05
CA ARG A 352 25.37 -5.68 -18.93
C ARG A 352 25.41 -4.75 -17.73
N VAL A 353 25.70 -5.28 -16.54
CA VAL A 353 25.65 -4.49 -15.29
C VAL A 353 26.85 -3.56 -15.12
N ASN A 354 27.89 -3.73 -15.92
CA ASN A 354 29.01 -2.80 -16.05
C ASN A 354 29.59 -2.85 -17.48
N PRO A 355 29.03 -2.09 -18.43
CA PRO A 355 29.45 -2.12 -19.85
C PRO A 355 30.89 -1.65 -20.11
N ARG A 356 31.52 -0.95 -19.15
CA ARG A 356 32.85 -0.33 -19.29
C ARG A 356 32.93 0.51 -20.58
N LEU A 357 33.84 0.23 -21.52
CA LEU A 357 33.93 0.97 -22.79
C LEU A 357 32.92 0.51 -23.85
N THR A 358 32.14 -0.54 -23.61
CA THR A 358 31.16 -1.05 -24.59
C THR A 358 30.17 0.04 -25.06
N LEU A 359 29.79 0.96 -24.16
CA LEU A 359 28.88 2.07 -24.47
C LEU A 359 29.53 3.25 -25.23
N ASN A 360 30.86 3.35 -25.17
CA ASN A 360 31.62 4.52 -25.59
C ASN A 360 32.67 4.19 -26.66
N ALA A 361 32.63 2.99 -27.25
CA ALA A 361 33.70 2.49 -28.12
C ALA A 361 34.00 3.41 -29.33
N GLU A 362 33.05 4.23 -29.77
CA GLU A 362 33.18 5.14 -30.91
C GLU A 362 33.55 6.59 -30.52
N LEU A 363 33.62 6.91 -29.22
CA LEU A 363 33.94 8.25 -28.69
C LEU A 363 35.10 8.15 -27.70
N ASP A 364 36.12 9.00 -27.84
CA ASP A 364 37.22 9.07 -26.85
C ASP A 364 36.81 9.86 -25.60
N ASN A 365 35.88 9.31 -24.83
CA ASN A 365 35.36 9.88 -23.59
C ASN A 365 35.37 8.90 -22.41
N GLY A 366 36.15 7.81 -22.54
CA GLY A 366 36.37 6.82 -21.49
C GLY A 366 35.08 6.15 -21.04
N THR A 367 34.87 6.02 -19.73
CA THR A 367 33.69 5.33 -19.14
C THR A 367 32.61 6.29 -18.65
N ALA A 368 32.59 7.53 -19.13
CA ALA A 368 31.72 8.59 -18.60
C ALA A 368 30.21 8.27 -18.59
N LEU A 369 29.72 7.40 -19.49
CA LEU A 369 28.31 6.97 -19.51
C LEU A 369 27.98 5.85 -18.51
N VAL A 370 29.00 5.30 -17.84
CA VAL A 370 28.88 4.18 -16.89
C VAL A 370 29.16 4.64 -15.46
N ASP A 371 30.03 5.63 -15.29
CA ASP A 371 30.60 6.02 -13.99
C ASP A 371 29.55 6.36 -12.92
N GLN A 372 28.49 7.09 -13.29
CA GLN A 372 27.39 7.50 -12.39
C GLN A 372 26.41 6.36 -12.00
N HIS A 373 26.51 5.20 -12.67
CA HIS A 373 25.58 4.08 -12.47
C HIS A 373 26.17 2.99 -11.57
N ARG A 374 27.41 3.17 -11.10
CA ARG A 374 28.16 2.14 -10.35
C ARG A 374 27.53 1.89 -8.99
N ILE A 375 27.61 0.65 -8.50
CA ILE A 375 27.13 0.25 -7.17
C ILE A 375 28.20 -0.53 -6.43
N ILE A 376 28.18 -0.49 -5.09
CA ILE A 376 28.99 -1.38 -4.24
C ILE A 376 28.11 -2.54 -3.78
N ARG A 377 28.51 -3.79 -4.04
CA ARG A 377 27.72 -4.98 -3.65
C ARG A 377 28.25 -5.60 -2.36
N ARG A 378 27.35 -6.05 -1.48
CA ARG A 378 27.61 -6.77 -0.23
C ARG A 378 26.66 -7.96 -0.04
N GLY A 379 26.39 -8.68 -1.12
CA GLY A 379 25.52 -9.84 -1.07
C GLY A 379 26.11 -11.00 -0.26
N MET A 380 25.25 -11.81 0.34
CA MET A 380 25.63 -13.05 1.04
C MET A 380 24.58 -14.13 0.77
N ALA A 381 25.03 -15.38 0.59
CA ALA A 381 24.15 -16.48 0.22
C ALA A 381 23.30 -16.96 1.41
N TYR A 382 22.15 -17.55 1.11
CA TYR A 382 21.30 -18.28 2.07
C TYR A 382 20.90 -19.65 1.51
N GLY A 383 20.56 -20.58 2.40
CA GLY A 383 20.18 -21.94 2.04
C GLY A 383 21.37 -22.84 1.70
N PRO A 384 21.12 -24.16 1.54
CA PRO A 384 22.17 -25.15 1.34
C PRO A 384 22.85 -25.01 -0.03
N PHE A 385 24.19 -25.03 -0.04
CA PHE A 385 25.00 -24.98 -1.25
C PHE A 385 24.94 -26.31 -2.01
N ILE A 386 24.91 -26.22 -3.34
CA ILE A 386 25.02 -27.38 -4.22
C ILE A 386 26.37 -27.28 -4.93
N GLU A 387 27.28 -28.19 -4.63
CA GLU A 387 28.61 -28.18 -5.25
C GLU A 387 28.51 -28.30 -6.78
N PRO A 388 29.35 -27.56 -7.54
CA PRO A 388 29.47 -27.75 -8.98
C PRO A 388 29.76 -29.22 -9.32
N GLY A 389 28.98 -29.80 -10.24
CA GLY A 389 29.11 -31.21 -10.64
C GLY A 389 28.31 -32.21 -9.80
N ALA A 390 27.65 -31.80 -8.71
CA ALA A 390 26.73 -32.65 -7.96
C ALA A 390 25.52 -33.09 -8.80
N CYS A 391 25.01 -34.31 -8.54
CA CYS A 391 23.85 -34.86 -9.25
C CYS A 391 22.57 -34.07 -8.93
N VAL A 392 21.95 -33.47 -9.94
CA VAL A 392 20.77 -32.60 -9.79
C VAL A 392 19.56 -33.33 -9.18
N ASP A 393 19.41 -34.64 -9.41
CA ASP A 393 18.29 -35.44 -8.90
C ASP A 393 18.39 -35.73 -7.39
N SER A 394 19.56 -35.51 -6.79
CA SER A 394 19.84 -35.76 -5.37
C SER A 394 19.78 -34.49 -4.51
N VAL A 395 19.40 -33.36 -5.10
CA VAL A 395 19.42 -32.04 -4.46
C VAL A 395 18.19 -31.83 -3.57
N SER A 396 18.42 -31.31 -2.35
CA SER A 396 17.34 -30.91 -1.43
C SER A 396 16.42 -29.85 -2.06
N ALA A 397 15.11 -29.98 -1.83
CA ALA A 397 14.10 -29.01 -2.26
C ALA A 397 14.12 -27.69 -1.46
N GLU A 398 15.03 -27.55 -0.49
CA GLU A 398 15.15 -26.32 0.32
C GLU A 398 15.47 -25.08 -0.54
N PRO A 399 14.79 -23.93 -0.28
CA PRO A 399 15.08 -22.67 -0.94
C PRO A 399 16.51 -22.21 -0.70
N ARG A 400 17.13 -21.64 -1.73
CA ARG A 400 18.49 -21.11 -1.69
C ARG A 400 18.61 -19.89 -2.58
N GLY A 401 19.58 -19.04 -2.29
CA GLY A 401 19.83 -17.88 -3.11
C GLY A 401 20.73 -16.86 -2.45
N LEU A 402 20.50 -15.59 -2.78
CA LEU A 402 21.33 -14.47 -2.38
C LEU A 402 20.49 -13.41 -1.66
N HIS A 403 20.92 -13.02 -0.47
CA HIS A 403 20.56 -11.73 0.11
C HIS A 403 21.42 -10.67 -0.56
N PHE A 404 20.90 -10.06 -1.62
CA PHE A 404 21.58 -9.02 -2.36
C PHE A 404 21.49 -7.69 -1.63
N PHE A 405 22.66 -7.09 -1.39
CA PHE A 405 22.78 -5.74 -0.86
C PHE A 405 23.62 -4.90 -1.80
N CYS A 406 23.18 -3.67 -2.09
CA CYS A 406 24.06 -2.71 -2.71
C CYS A 406 23.93 -1.29 -2.15
N TYR A 407 25.05 -0.57 -2.14
CA TYR A 407 25.17 0.81 -1.67
C TYR A 407 25.31 1.78 -2.85
N ASN A 408 24.59 2.89 -2.77
CA ASN A 408 24.52 3.98 -3.74
C ASN A 408 24.02 5.28 -3.08
N THR A 409 24.36 6.45 -3.64
CA THR A 409 23.82 7.73 -3.15
C THR A 409 22.60 8.20 -3.95
N ARG A 410 22.36 7.60 -5.11
CA ARG A 410 21.26 7.92 -6.03
C ARG A 410 20.62 6.64 -6.57
N ILE A 411 19.59 6.15 -5.86
CA ILE A 411 18.89 4.90 -6.19
C ILE A 411 18.38 4.94 -7.64
N ASP A 412 17.82 6.08 -8.07
CA ASP A 412 17.20 6.29 -9.38
C ASP A 412 18.20 6.21 -10.54
N SER A 413 19.38 6.79 -10.38
CA SER A 413 20.43 6.75 -11.39
C SER A 413 21.39 5.57 -11.24
N GLN A 414 21.37 4.81 -10.15
CA GLN A 414 22.26 3.67 -9.97
C GLN A 414 21.49 2.35 -10.02
N PHE A 415 20.95 1.88 -8.90
CA PHE A 415 20.28 0.57 -8.84
C PHE A 415 19.05 0.49 -9.76
N GLU A 416 18.12 1.45 -9.70
CA GLU A 416 16.91 1.40 -10.53
C GLU A 416 17.27 1.51 -12.01
N PHE A 417 18.29 2.30 -12.35
CA PHE A 417 18.77 2.43 -13.72
C PHE A 417 19.34 1.12 -14.24
N ILE A 418 20.20 0.45 -13.47
CA ILE A 418 20.76 -0.87 -13.84
C ILE A 418 19.63 -1.89 -13.99
N GLN A 419 18.74 -2.00 -13.00
CA GLN A 419 17.66 -3.00 -13.00
C GLN A 419 16.72 -2.79 -14.19
N LYS A 420 16.28 -1.56 -14.42
CA LYS A 420 15.33 -1.23 -15.47
C LYS A 420 15.96 -1.26 -16.86
N ASN A 421 17.05 -0.51 -17.04
CA ASN A 421 17.56 -0.19 -18.36
C ASN A 421 18.67 -1.14 -18.81
N TRP A 422 19.42 -1.75 -17.89
CA TRP A 422 20.51 -2.66 -18.22
C TRP A 422 20.18 -4.13 -18.05
N ILE A 423 19.38 -4.50 -17.05
CA ILE A 423 18.95 -5.88 -16.81
C ILE A 423 17.67 -6.20 -17.59
N ASN A 424 16.64 -5.37 -17.45
CA ASN A 424 15.32 -5.59 -18.04
C ASN A 424 15.11 -4.92 -19.41
N ASN A 425 16.12 -4.22 -19.92
CA ASN A 425 16.17 -3.70 -21.30
C ASN A 425 17.62 -3.80 -21.85
N CYS A 426 17.81 -3.91 -23.17
CA CYS A 426 19.12 -3.97 -23.83
C CYS A 426 19.23 -3.10 -25.10
N ASP A 427 18.30 -2.18 -25.33
CA ASP A 427 18.31 -1.33 -26.54
C ASP A 427 19.64 -0.56 -26.74
N PHE A 428 20.39 -0.33 -25.66
CA PHE A 428 21.64 0.44 -25.65
C PHE A 428 22.88 -0.32 -26.17
N MET A 429 22.83 -1.64 -26.43
CA MET A 429 23.99 -2.42 -26.92
C MET A 429 23.89 -2.85 -28.40
N HIS A 430 23.13 -2.10 -29.20
CA HIS A 430 22.94 -2.37 -30.64
C HIS A 430 22.40 -3.77 -30.95
N MET A 431 21.57 -4.31 -30.07
CA MET A 431 20.94 -5.62 -30.27
C MET A 431 19.61 -5.47 -31.02
N THR A 432 19.29 -6.43 -31.89
CA THR A 432 18.14 -6.38 -32.80
C THR A 432 16.78 -6.72 -32.14
N GLY A 433 16.69 -6.71 -30.81
CA GLY A 433 15.45 -6.99 -30.07
C GLY A 433 15.59 -6.84 -28.54
N PRO A 434 14.46 -6.91 -27.79
CA PRO A 434 14.44 -6.75 -26.33
C PRO A 434 15.04 -7.98 -25.64
N ILE A 435 16.36 -7.97 -25.46
CA ILE A 435 17.08 -9.08 -24.82
C ILE A 435 17.20 -8.79 -23.32
N LEU A 436 16.76 -9.73 -22.50
CA LEU A 436 16.85 -9.64 -21.04
C LEU A 436 18.16 -10.25 -20.53
N ASP A 437 18.62 -9.80 -19.36
CA ASP A 437 19.77 -10.41 -18.70
C ASP A 437 19.52 -11.92 -18.51
N PRO A 438 20.48 -12.79 -18.85
CA PRO A 438 20.26 -14.23 -18.81
C PRO A 438 20.23 -14.82 -17.40
N ILE A 439 20.71 -14.09 -16.38
CA ILE A 439 20.78 -14.56 -14.99
C ILE A 439 19.66 -13.95 -14.17
N VAL A 440 19.53 -12.62 -14.16
CA VAL A 440 18.64 -11.88 -13.25
C VAL A 440 17.51 -11.13 -13.96
N GLY A 441 17.39 -11.26 -15.28
CA GLY A 441 16.32 -10.64 -16.05
C GLY A 441 14.96 -11.22 -15.69
N CYS A 442 13.97 -10.34 -15.46
CA CYS A 442 12.61 -10.76 -15.17
C CYS A 442 11.93 -11.21 -16.48
N ARG A 443 11.42 -12.44 -16.54
CA ARG A 443 10.81 -13.03 -17.75
C ARG A 443 9.35 -13.39 -17.54
N SER A 444 8.55 -13.23 -18.59
CA SER A 444 7.19 -13.76 -18.63
C SER A 444 7.19 -15.24 -19.03
N ASP A 445 6.14 -15.98 -18.69
CA ASP A 445 5.99 -17.37 -19.13
C ASP A 445 5.86 -17.52 -20.67
N GLN A 446 5.62 -16.42 -21.38
CA GLN A 446 5.54 -16.35 -22.85
C GLN A 446 6.84 -15.87 -23.51
N ASP A 447 7.87 -15.54 -22.72
CA ASP A 447 9.17 -15.10 -23.23
C ASP A 447 9.90 -16.25 -23.93
N ALA A 448 10.45 -16.00 -25.11
CA ALA A 448 11.16 -17.01 -25.88
C ALA A 448 12.51 -17.43 -25.26
N GLY A 449 12.97 -16.76 -24.20
CA GLY A 449 14.20 -17.12 -23.50
C GLY A 449 15.45 -16.79 -24.32
N GLN A 450 15.47 -15.65 -25.03
CA GLN A 450 16.52 -15.35 -25.99
C GLN A 450 17.84 -14.89 -25.33
N PHE A 451 18.97 -15.38 -25.85
CA PHE A 451 20.32 -14.92 -25.55
C PHE A 451 21.21 -14.95 -26.80
N THR A 452 21.83 -13.80 -27.13
CA THR A 452 22.71 -13.69 -28.29
C THR A 452 24.17 -13.85 -27.87
N LEU A 453 24.85 -14.84 -28.44
CA LEU A 453 26.26 -15.16 -28.15
C LEU A 453 27.23 -14.16 -28.77
N SER A 454 26.97 -13.68 -29.99
CA SER A 454 27.75 -12.62 -30.66
C SER A 454 26.93 -12.00 -31.79
N ARG A 455 27.40 -10.90 -32.40
CA ARG A 455 26.76 -10.29 -33.58
C ARG A 455 26.71 -11.21 -34.81
N LYS A 456 27.51 -12.27 -34.85
CA LYS A 456 27.65 -13.18 -36.00
C LYS A 456 26.95 -14.52 -35.83
N GLN A 457 26.46 -14.83 -34.62
CA GLN A 457 25.83 -16.11 -34.30
C GLN A 457 24.34 -15.93 -34.05
N GLU A 458 23.56 -16.93 -34.42
CA GLU A 458 22.13 -16.95 -34.14
C GLU A 458 21.86 -16.94 -32.63
N PRO A 459 20.79 -16.26 -32.17
CA PRO A 459 20.42 -16.30 -30.76
C PRO A 459 20.06 -17.70 -30.30
N LYS A 460 20.43 -18.03 -29.06
CA LYS A 460 19.89 -19.19 -28.35
C LYS A 460 18.54 -18.84 -27.73
N PHE A 461 17.63 -19.81 -27.72
CA PHE A 461 16.29 -19.70 -27.16
C PHE A 461 16.08 -20.70 -26.04
N GLY A 462 15.01 -20.53 -25.26
CA GLY A 462 14.62 -21.45 -24.20
C GLY A 462 15.31 -21.22 -22.85
N LEU A 463 16.02 -20.10 -22.68
CA LEU A 463 16.42 -19.69 -21.33
C LEU A 463 15.20 -19.46 -20.46
N LYS A 464 15.29 -19.92 -19.21
CA LYS A 464 14.27 -19.67 -18.19
C LYS A 464 14.70 -18.49 -17.32
N GLN A 465 13.79 -18.02 -16.48
CA GLN A 465 14.19 -17.20 -15.34
C GLN A 465 14.80 -18.11 -14.27
N TYR A 466 16.06 -17.85 -13.90
CA TYR A 466 16.78 -18.66 -12.91
C TYR A 466 16.84 -17.99 -11.54
N VAL A 467 16.53 -16.70 -11.47
CA VAL A 467 16.54 -15.92 -10.23
C VAL A 467 15.16 -15.32 -10.02
N HIS A 468 14.58 -15.53 -8.84
CA HIS A 468 13.26 -15.05 -8.47
C HIS A 468 13.33 -14.11 -7.26
N LEU A 469 12.72 -12.93 -7.39
CA LEU A 469 12.65 -11.96 -6.31
C LEU A 469 11.57 -12.36 -5.30
N LYS A 470 11.98 -12.61 -4.06
CA LYS A 470 11.10 -12.96 -2.94
C LYS A 470 10.84 -11.80 -2.00
N GLY A 471 11.47 -10.65 -2.21
CA GLY A 471 11.31 -9.50 -1.35
C GLY A 471 12.38 -8.46 -1.56
N GLY A 472 12.09 -7.21 -1.23
CA GLY A 472 13.09 -6.16 -1.20
C GLY A 472 12.56 -4.88 -0.55
N GLU A 473 13.48 -3.98 -0.26
CA GLU A 473 13.18 -2.63 0.23
C GLU A 473 14.39 -1.69 0.02
N TYR A 474 14.14 -0.39 0.01
CA TYR A 474 15.15 0.65 0.06
C TYR A 474 15.35 1.16 1.50
N PHE A 475 16.60 1.17 1.94
CA PHE A 475 17.03 1.69 3.23
C PHE A 475 18.05 2.82 3.07
N PHE A 476 18.25 3.58 4.13
CA PHE A 476 19.31 4.55 4.30
C PHE A 476 20.19 4.13 5.49
N THR A 477 21.46 3.89 5.22
CA THR A 477 22.49 3.58 6.22
C THR A 477 23.18 4.88 6.61
N PRO A 478 22.92 5.44 7.82
CA PRO A 478 23.55 6.68 8.25
C PRO A 478 25.02 6.50 8.63
N GLY A 479 25.80 7.59 8.59
CA GLY A 479 27.07 7.65 9.33
C GLY A 479 26.86 7.49 10.84
N ARG A 480 27.90 7.16 11.61
CA ARG A 480 27.82 6.89 13.05
C ARG A 480 27.42 8.12 13.86
N LYS A 481 27.97 9.29 13.53
CA LYS A 481 27.58 10.59 14.08
C LYS A 481 26.14 10.93 13.69
N ALA A 482 25.78 10.67 12.43
CA ALA A 482 24.40 10.86 11.94
C ALA A 482 23.39 9.94 12.63
N LEU A 483 23.75 8.70 12.98
CA LEU A 483 22.91 7.80 13.77
C LEU A 483 22.57 8.42 15.14
N GLY A 484 23.54 9.06 15.79
CA GLY A 484 23.32 9.83 17.01
C GLY A 484 22.38 11.02 16.80
N LEU A 485 22.47 11.71 15.66
CA LEU A 485 21.54 12.79 15.30
C LEU A 485 20.12 12.26 15.06
N ILE A 486 19.98 11.16 14.31
CA ILE A 486 18.68 10.50 14.06
C ILE A 486 18.04 10.09 15.39
N ALA A 487 18.81 9.46 16.28
CA ALA A 487 18.34 9.08 17.61
C ALA A 487 18.00 10.29 18.50
N GLY A 488 18.78 11.38 18.41
CA GLY A 488 18.53 12.62 19.15
C GLY A 488 17.34 13.42 18.62
N LEU A 489 16.95 13.21 17.37
CA LEU A 489 15.74 13.74 16.76
C LEU A 489 14.51 12.88 17.04
N ALA A 490 14.71 11.71 17.66
CA ALA A 490 13.60 10.83 17.96
C ALA A 490 12.62 11.51 18.91
N GLN A 491 11.37 11.48 18.51
CA GLN A 491 10.28 11.99 19.32
C GLN A 491 9.63 10.79 20.01
N PRO A 492 9.06 10.94 21.21
CA PRO A 492 8.09 9.97 21.72
C PRO A 492 7.15 9.61 20.59
N LEU A 493 6.87 8.31 20.41
CA LEU A 493 5.54 8.00 19.93
C LEU A 493 4.61 8.47 21.02
N ASN A 494 4.21 9.72 20.88
CA ASN A 494 2.80 9.90 21.02
C ASN A 494 2.24 9.10 19.83
N PRO A 495 1.46 8.00 20.04
CA PRO A 495 0.65 7.42 18.96
C PRO A 495 -0.24 8.50 18.29
N PHE A 496 -0.21 9.68 18.90
CA PHE A 496 -0.89 10.91 18.70
C PHE A 496 0.03 12.15 18.59
N GLN A 497 1.22 12.04 18.00
CA GLN A 497 1.96 13.21 17.48
C GLN A 497 2.34 12.92 16.04
N MET A 498 1.63 13.61 15.15
CA MET A 498 2.03 13.81 13.78
C MET A 498 3.24 14.76 13.75
N ALA A 499 4.11 14.61 12.74
CA ALA A 499 5.04 15.68 12.37
C ALA A 499 4.29 17.03 12.39
N LYS A 500 4.91 18.11 12.88
CA LYS A 500 4.36 19.45 12.71
C LYS A 500 4.08 19.63 11.22
N GLN A 501 2.82 19.49 10.85
CA GLN A 501 2.39 19.70 9.48
C GLN A 501 2.28 21.19 9.29
N HIS A 502 2.95 21.64 8.24
CA HIS A 502 2.55 22.85 7.54
C HIS A 502 1.03 22.75 7.31
N ILE A 503 0.27 23.68 7.88
CA ILE A 503 -1.16 23.80 7.61
C ILE A 503 -1.24 24.34 6.18
N GLU A 504 -1.31 23.44 5.20
CA GLU A 504 -1.80 23.85 3.89
C GLU A 504 -3.27 24.29 4.05
N PRO A 505 -3.65 25.46 3.54
CA PRO A 505 -5.06 25.80 3.40
C PRO A 505 -5.80 24.64 2.73
N PHE A 506 -7.00 24.30 3.20
CA PHE A 506 -7.82 23.30 2.54
C PHE A 506 -7.96 23.65 1.04
N ASP A 507 -7.37 22.81 0.18
CA ASP A 507 -7.55 22.87 -1.26
C ASP A 507 -8.77 22.02 -1.62
N SER A 508 -9.86 22.67 -2.01
CA SER A 508 -11.10 22.00 -2.41
C SER A 508 -10.95 21.15 -3.67
N ASP A 509 -9.86 21.35 -4.44
CA ASP A 509 -9.63 20.67 -5.70
C ASP A 509 -8.80 19.38 -5.52
N ASN A 510 -8.03 19.27 -4.43
CA ASN A 510 -7.11 18.14 -4.17
C ASN A 510 -7.11 17.58 -2.72
N GLY A 511 -7.99 18.05 -1.84
CA GLY A 511 -8.06 17.65 -0.43
C GLY A 511 -9.42 17.03 -0.02
N ASP A 512 -9.40 16.12 0.94
CA ASP A 512 -10.61 15.53 1.55
C ASP A 512 -10.69 15.92 3.03
N PRO A 513 -11.51 16.89 3.46
CA PRO A 513 -11.60 17.33 4.86
C PRO A 513 -12.35 16.36 5.78
N LEU A 514 -12.84 15.24 5.25
CA LEU A 514 -13.31 14.09 6.02
C LEU A 514 -12.18 13.08 6.25
N ASP A 515 -11.00 13.28 5.65
CA ASP A 515 -9.77 12.60 6.04
C ASP A 515 -9.32 13.16 7.39
N VAL A 516 -9.99 12.69 8.45
CA VAL A 516 -9.73 13.04 9.84
C VAL A 516 -8.23 12.89 10.15
N ARG A 517 -7.52 11.94 9.51
CA ARG A 517 -6.07 11.72 9.73
C ARG A 517 -5.19 12.85 9.18
N ARG A 518 -5.67 13.57 8.16
CA ARG A 518 -4.93 14.68 7.54
C ARG A 518 -5.00 15.95 8.39
N TYR A 519 -6.03 16.11 9.21
CA TYR A 519 -6.27 17.38 9.92
C TYR A 519 -6.43 17.25 11.44
N VAL A 520 -6.81 16.08 11.94
CA VAL A 520 -7.08 15.82 13.34
C VAL A 520 -6.06 14.82 13.86
N ASP A 521 -5.40 15.24 14.93
CA ASP A 521 -4.68 14.34 15.82
C ASP A 521 -5.71 13.48 16.55
N ALA A 522 -6.16 12.44 15.82
CA ALA A 522 -7.21 11.44 16.05
C ALA A 522 -7.06 10.59 17.32
N ALA A 523 -6.34 11.13 18.26
CA ALA A 523 -5.26 10.43 18.82
C ALA A 523 -5.00 11.14 20.14
N GLN A 524 -4.82 12.47 20.11
CA GLN A 524 -5.18 13.31 21.26
C GLN A 524 -6.63 13.05 21.68
N LEU A 525 -7.54 12.91 20.70
CA LEU A 525 -8.94 12.53 20.92
C LEU A 525 -9.15 11.15 21.54
N MET A 526 -8.20 10.24 21.38
CA MET A 526 -8.24 8.91 22.00
C MET A 526 -7.50 8.88 23.35
N GLY A 527 -6.49 9.74 23.51
CA GLY A 527 -5.65 9.90 24.70
C GLY A 527 -6.22 10.84 25.77
N GLY A 528 -7.46 11.32 25.60
CA GLY A 528 -8.22 12.02 26.65
C GLY A 528 -8.65 13.45 26.32
N LYS A 529 -8.14 14.05 25.24
CA LYS A 529 -8.62 15.35 24.75
C LYS A 529 -10.04 15.17 24.22
N ARG A 530 -10.95 16.06 24.61
CA ARG A 530 -12.37 15.87 24.28
C ARG A 530 -12.74 16.34 22.88
N PHE A 531 -12.05 17.36 22.39
CA PHE A 531 -12.29 17.91 21.07
C PHE A 531 -11.05 18.48 20.40
N VAL A 532 -11.11 18.61 19.08
CA VAL A 532 -10.11 19.33 18.27
C VAL A 532 -10.83 20.36 17.41
N LYS A 533 -10.34 21.61 17.40
CA LYS A 533 -10.87 22.69 16.57
C LYS A 533 -9.95 22.99 15.40
N LEU A 534 -10.53 23.15 14.21
CA LEU A 534 -9.85 23.48 12.97
C LEU A 534 -10.57 24.59 12.23
N TRP A 535 -9.85 25.33 11.38
CA TRP A 535 -10.46 26.30 10.46
C TRP A 535 -10.34 25.79 9.03
N VAL A 536 -11.47 25.62 8.36
CA VAL A 536 -11.55 25.15 6.97
C VAL A 536 -11.85 26.34 6.06
N LYS A 537 -11.04 26.53 5.02
CA LYS A 537 -11.21 27.60 4.02
C LYS A 537 -11.78 27.06 2.72
N ALA A 538 -12.85 27.66 2.21
CA ALA A 538 -13.42 27.35 0.89
C ALA A 538 -13.67 28.67 0.13
N GLY A 539 -12.86 28.95 -0.89
CA GLY A 539 -12.84 30.27 -1.52
C GLY A 539 -12.48 31.37 -0.52
N THR A 540 -13.35 32.37 -0.37
CA THR A 540 -13.18 33.45 0.62
C THR A 540 -13.78 33.15 1.99
N GLN A 541 -14.49 32.03 2.14
CA GLN A 541 -15.17 31.67 3.39
C GLN A 541 -14.26 30.84 4.30
N GLN A 542 -14.28 31.12 5.60
CA GLN A 542 -13.56 30.37 6.63
C GLN A 542 -14.53 29.88 7.70
N THR A 543 -14.59 28.57 7.91
CA THR A 543 -15.58 27.90 8.77
C THR A 543 -14.87 27.10 9.86
N PRO A 544 -15.23 27.24 11.15
CA PRO A 544 -14.63 26.43 12.22
C PRO A 544 -15.25 25.03 12.29
N TYR A 545 -14.41 24.01 12.45
CA TYR A 545 -14.80 22.60 12.58
C TYR A 545 -14.35 22.06 13.94
N TYR A 546 -15.24 21.42 14.69
CA TYR A 546 -14.99 20.84 16.01
C TYR A 546 -15.18 19.34 15.96
N TYR A 547 -14.12 18.56 16.21
CA TYR A 547 -14.15 17.10 16.15
C TYR A 547 -14.30 16.53 17.54
N PHE A 548 -15.27 15.62 17.73
CA PHE A 548 -15.50 14.88 18.97
C PHE A 548 -15.45 13.40 18.66
N ALA A 549 -14.71 12.66 19.50
CA ALA A 549 -14.62 11.21 19.36
C ALA A 549 -15.18 10.43 20.55
N HIS A 550 -15.23 11.02 21.74
CA HIS A 550 -15.61 10.29 22.94
C HIS A 550 -17.12 9.94 22.97
N PRO A 551 -17.51 8.70 23.32
CA PRO A 551 -18.90 8.25 23.23
C PRO A 551 -19.90 9.13 23.98
N ASP A 552 -19.56 9.56 25.20
CA ASP A 552 -20.45 10.38 26.02
C ASP A 552 -20.65 11.78 25.42
N ASP A 553 -19.59 12.37 24.86
CA ASP A 553 -19.66 13.68 24.20
C ASP A 553 -20.45 13.60 22.89
N VAL A 554 -20.22 12.55 22.11
CA VAL A 554 -20.97 12.27 20.88
C VAL A 554 -22.46 12.12 21.17
N VAL A 555 -22.83 11.28 22.14
CA VAL A 555 -24.24 11.07 22.52
C VAL A 555 -24.86 12.35 23.10
N SER A 556 -24.12 13.08 23.93
CA SER A 556 -24.57 14.35 24.51
C SER A 556 -24.85 15.42 23.44
N ILE A 557 -23.97 15.56 22.45
CA ILE A 557 -24.15 16.49 21.32
C ILE A 557 -25.34 16.06 20.46
N LEU A 558 -25.48 14.77 20.17
CA LEU A 558 -26.63 14.22 19.44
C LEU A 558 -27.96 14.45 20.16
N GLY A 559 -27.94 14.53 21.49
CA GLY A 559 -29.10 14.85 22.33
C GLY A 559 -29.46 16.33 22.42
N GLN A 560 -28.68 17.23 21.80
CA GLN A 560 -28.88 18.69 21.86
C GLN A 560 -29.19 19.29 20.47
N PRO A 561 -30.29 18.87 19.81
CA PRO A 561 -30.60 19.27 18.43
C PRO A 561 -30.89 20.77 18.26
N SER A 562 -31.26 21.48 19.34
CA SER A 562 -31.46 22.93 19.36
C SER A 562 -30.16 23.72 19.30
N LEU A 563 -29.04 23.12 19.73
CA LEU A 563 -27.70 23.73 19.69
C LEU A 563 -26.88 23.24 18.49
N PHE A 564 -27.02 21.94 18.16
CA PHE A 564 -26.28 21.27 17.10
C PHE A 564 -27.25 20.60 16.13
N THR A 565 -27.59 21.30 15.06
CA THR A 565 -28.69 20.94 14.15
C THR A 565 -28.19 20.30 12.85
N ASN A 566 -29.11 19.63 12.14
CA ASN A 566 -28.95 19.12 10.79
C ASN A 566 -29.70 19.98 9.73
N ASP A 567 -30.22 21.16 10.08
CA ASP A 567 -31.07 22.01 9.21
C ASP A 567 -30.50 22.29 7.82
N LEU A 568 -29.16 22.34 7.67
CA LEU A 568 -28.54 22.55 6.37
C LEU A 568 -28.88 21.42 5.38
N TYR A 569 -28.99 20.18 5.86
CA TYR A 569 -29.43 19.05 5.04
C TYR A 569 -30.88 19.23 4.59
N ALA A 570 -31.77 19.64 5.51
CA ALA A 570 -33.16 19.93 5.17
C ALA A 570 -33.26 21.01 4.08
N LYS A 571 -32.44 22.07 4.15
CA LYS A 571 -32.35 23.11 3.11
C LYS A 571 -31.81 22.59 1.78
N ARG A 572 -30.83 21.68 1.78
CA ARG A 572 -30.33 21.04 0.55
C ARG A 572 -31.39 20.18 -0.10
N ILE A 573 -32.02 19.31 0.68
CA ILE A 573 -33.12 18.46 0.26
C ILE A 573 -34.23 19.31 -0.35
N TYR A 574 -34.70 20.34 0.35
CA TYR A 574 -35.77 21.21 -0.14
C TYR A 574 -35.44 21.87 -1.48
N ARG A 575 -34.19 22.31 -1.67
CA ARG A 575 -33.72 22.90 -2.94
C ARG A 575 -33.75 21.92 -4.11
N LEU A 576 -33.51 20.64 -3.85
CA LEU A 576 -33.50 19.60 -4.89
C LEU A 576 -34.91 19.09 -5.18
N THR A 577 -35.74 18.93 -4.14
CA THR A 577 -36.98 18.18 -4.22
C THR A 577 -38.25 19.03 -4.16
N GLY A 578 -38.13 20.34 -3.90
CA GLY A 578 -39.28 21.24 -3.71
C GLY A 578 -40.10 20.93 -2.45
N GLY A 579 -39.50 20.22 -1.49
CA GLY A 579 -40.18 19.70 -0.32
C GLY A 579 -39.24 19.19 0.77
N GLU A 580 -39.72 19.14 2.01
CA GLU A 580 -38.93 18.58 3.10
C GLU A 580 -39.10 17.06 3.14
N MET A 581 -37.99 16.32 3.29
CA MET A 581 -38.03 14.90 3.62
C MET A 581 -38.65 14.74 5.01
N LEU A 582 -39.87 14.25 5.03
CA LEU A 582 -40.81 14.38 6.14
C LEU A 582 -40.37 13.63 7.41
N LEU A 583 -39.67 12.49 7.28
CA LEU A 583 -39.19 11.68 8.41
C LEU A 583 -37.83 12.19 8.95
N SER A 584 -37.17 13.10 8.24
CA SER A 584 -35.87 13.69 8.59
C SER A 584 -35.95 15.11 9.17
N ARG A 585 -37.17 15.65 9.32
CA ARG A 585 -37.43 16.95 9.96
C ARG A 585 -36.95 17.00 11.41
N ALA A 586 -36.98 18.20 11.98
CA ALA A 586 -36.73 18.41 13.41
C ALA A 586 -37.56 17.45 14.26
N ASP A 587 -37.00 17.03 15.39
CA ASP A 587 -37.57 15.96 16.20
C ASP A 587 -38.82 16.41 16.97
N THR A 588 -39.99 16.34 16.33
CA THR A 588 -41.30 16.70 16.89
C THR A 588 -42.14 15.46 17.22
N ALA A 589 -43.17 15.62 18.06
CA ALA A 589 -44.12 14.56 18.37
C ALA A 589 -44.78 14.00 17.09
N ASP A 590 -45.16 14.87 16.16
CA ASP A 590 -45.75 14.51 14.87
C ASP A 590 -44.79 13.66 14.02
N ARG A 591 -43.51 14.03 13.96
CA ARG A 591 -42.47 13.24 13.27
C ARG A 591 -42.31 11.87 13.92
N GLN A 592 -42.28 11.79 15.24
CA GLN A 592 -42.14 10.52 15.96
C GLN A 592 -43.34 9.60 15.72
N GLN A 593 -44.55 10.15 15.75
CA GLN A 593 -45.78 9.42 15.42
C GLN A 593 -45.74 8.91 13.97
N LEU A 594 -45.38 9.76 13.01
CA LEU A 594 -45.27 9.37 11.61
C LEU A 594 -44.18 8.32 11.38
N LYS A 595 -43.03 8.44 12.05
CA LYS A 595 -41.95 7.43 12.03
C LYS A 595 -42.44 6.10 12.57
N GLN A 596 -43.15 6.09 13.70
CA GLN A 596 -43.75 4.88 14.27
C GLN A 596 -44.82 4.26 13.36
N GLN A 597 -45.71 5.07 12.77
CA GLN A 597 -46.74 4.62 11.83
C GLN A 597 -46.11 4.05 10.56
N SER A 598 -45.14 4.75 9.98
CA SER A 598 -44.35 4.29 8.84
C SER A 598 -43.63 2.98 9.17
N TRP A 599 -43.09 2.85 10.38
CA TRP A 599 -42.43 1.63 10.84
C TRP A 599 -43.37 0.46 11.03
N LYS A 600 -44.58 0.68 11.56
CA LYS A 600 -45.64 -0.35 11.59
C LYS A 600 -46.00 -0.85 10.20
N ARG A 601 -45.94 0.02 9.18
CA ARG A 601 -46.16 -0.37 7.77
C ARG A 601 -44.93 -1.04 7.13
N LEU A 602 -43.72 -0.72 7.61
CA LEU A 602 -42.46 -1.34 7.19
C LEU A 602 -42.21 -2.72 7.84
N GLN A 603 -42.72 -2.96 9.05
CA GLN A 603 -42.57 -4.22 9.78
C GLN A 603 -43.91 -4.90 10.11
N PRO A 604 -44.78 -5.20 9.13
CA PRO A 604 -45.93 -6.06 9.38
C PRO A 604 -45.48 -7.47 9.79
N GLN A 605 -46.37 -8.29 10.36
CA GLN A 605 -46.06 -9.69 10.65
C GLN A 605 -45.49 -10.38 9.40
N GLY A 606 -44.36 -11.08 9.56
CA GLY A 606 -43.68 -11.75 8.45
C GLY A 606 -42.80 -10.86 7.56
N TYR A 607 -42.52 -9.60 7.92
CA TYR A 607 -41.71 -8.68 7.07
C TYR A 607 -40.35 -9.26 6.66
N ALA A 608 -39.64 -9.95 7.57
CA ALA A 608 -38.33 -10.52 7.29
C ALA A 608 -38.41 -11.64 6.22
N ALA A 609 -39.44 -12.49 6.30
CA ALA A 609 -39.70 -13.53 5.31
C ALA A 609 -40.01 -12.90 3.94
N ARG A 610 -40.77 -11.81 3.92
CA ARG A 610 -41.10 -11.08 2.70
C ARG A 610 -39.88 -10.41 2.06
N LEU A 611 -39.03 -9.74 2.84
CA LEU A 611 -37.78 -9.17 2.31
C LEU A 611 -36.86 -10.27 1.77
N LYS A 612 -36.72 -11.39 2.48
CA LYS A 612 -35.98 -12.56 1.97
C LYS A 612 -36.56 -13.05 0.64
N ALA A 613 -37.89 -13.09 0.49
CA ALA A 613 -38.55 -13.47 -0.77
C ALA A 613 -38.27 -12.48 -1.91
N VAL A 614 -38.23 -11.17 -1.62
CA VAL A 614 -37.88 -10.13 -2.61
C VAL A 614 -36.41 -10.23 -3.04
N LEU A 615 -35.50 -10.53 -2.12
CA LEU A 615 -34.06 -10.66 -2.42
C LEU A 615 -33.72 -11.96 -3.14
N ARG A 616 -34.53 -13.01 -2.95
CA ARG A 616 -34.22 -14.38 -3.40
C ARG A 616 -33.87 -14.48 -4.90
N PRO A 617 -34.65 -13.92 -5.84
CA PRO A 617 -34.31 -14.00 -7.26
C PRO A 617 -32.96 -13.36 -7.59
N ALA A 618 -32.70 -12.17 -7.02
CA ALA A 618 -31.43 -11.47 -7.24
C ALA A 618 -30.24 -12.26 -6.68
N LEU A 619 -30.38 -12.87 -5.50
CA LEU A 619 -29.34 -13.71 -4.90
C LEU A 619 -29.08 -14.97 -5.73
N ASP A 620 -30.14 -15.65 -6.19
CA ASP A 620 -30.01 -16.86 -7.01
C ASP A 620 -29.35 -16.55 -8.37
N ASP A 621 -29.68 -15.41 -9.00
CA ASP A 621 -29.01 -14.94 -10.21
C ASP A 621 -27.51 -14.69 -9.98
N VAL A 622 -27.16 -14.02 -8.88
CA VAL A 622 -25.75 -13.73 -8.55
C VAL A 622 -24.97 -15.02 -8.30
N VAL A 623 -25.55 -15.99 -7.57
CA VAL A 623 -24.92 -17.31 -7.37
C VAL A 623 -24.71 -18.01 -8.70
N SER A 624 -25.73 -18.03 -9.56
CA SER A 624 -25.67 -18.66 -10.89
C SER A 624 -24.57 -18.02 -11.74
N GLU A 625 -24.52 -16.70 -11.79
CA GLU A 625 -23.51 -15.94 -12.54
C GLU A 625 -22.10 -16.15 -11.99
N PHE A 626 -21.93 -16.04 -10.67
CA PHE A 626 -20.62 -16.20 -10.03
C PHE A 626 -20.10 -17.63 -10.18
N THR A 627 -20.97 -18.64 -10.00
CA THR A 627 -20.59 -20.05 -10.19
C THR A 627 -20.23 -20.35 -11.64
N ARG A 628 -20.95 -19.76 -12.60
CA ARG A 628 -20.70 -19.95 -14.03
C ARG A 628 -19.41 -19.27 -14.51
N THR A 629 -19.09 -18.10 -13.98
CA THR A 629 -17.97 -17.26 -14.46
C THR A 629 -16.71 -17.38 -13.60
N GLY A 630 -16.83 -17.87 -12.36
CA GLY A 630 -15.77 -17.88 -11.36
C GLY A 630 -15.40 -16.48 -10.82
N MET A 631 -16.09 -15.43 -11.28
CA MET A 631 -15.78 -14.02 -10.99
C MET A 631 -17.05 -13.24 -10.63
N LEU A 632 -16.93 -12.25 -9.75
CA LEU A 632 -18.04 -11.39 -9.36
C LEU A 632 -17.54 -9.99 -9.03
N ASP A 633 -18.12 -8.95 -9.63
CA ASP A 633 -17.93 -7.60 -9.11
C ASP A 633 -18.73 -7.47 -7.81
N LEU A 634 -18.04 -7.28 -6.68
CA LEU A 634 -18.67 -7.15 -5.36
C LEU A 634 -19.65 -5.97 -5.33
N VAL A 635 -19.35 -4.89 -6.03
CA VAL A 635 -20.10 -3.63 -5.95
C VAL A 635 -21.29 -3.66 -6.89
N GLU A 636 -21.05 -3.77 -8.21
CA GLU A 636 -22.12 -3.77 -9.21
C GLU A 636 -22.83 -5.13 -9.30
N GLY A 637 -22.07 -6.23 -9.19
CA GLY A 637 -22.59 -7.58 -9.33
C GLY A 637 -23.35 -8.10 -8.12
N LEU A 638 -23.18 -7.52 -6.93
CA LEU A 638 -23.88 -7.95 -5.71
C LEU A 638 -24.43 -6.77 -4.90
N ALA A 639 -23.57 -5.89 -4.40
CA ALA A 639 -23.96 -4.91 -3.39
C ALA A 639 -25.04 -3.93 -3.85
N ARG A 640 -25.09 -3.58 -5.14
CA ARG A 640 -26.11 -2.70 -5.73
C ARG A 640 -27.37 -3.44 -6.18
N ARG A 641 -27.27 -4.75 -6.45
CA ARG A 641 -28.43 -5.56 -6.91
C ARG A 641 -29.45 -5.77 -5.79
N LEU A 642 -29.02 -5.96 -4.55
CA LEU A 642 -29.95 -6.22 -3.44
C LEU A 642 -30.82 -5.01 -3.10
N PRO A 643 -30.28 -3.79 -2.92
CA PRO A 643 -31.11 -2.63 -2.62
C PRO A 643 -32.06 -2.27 -3.77
N LEU A 644 -31.63 -2.49 -5.01
CA LEU A 644 -32.50 -2.35 -6.19
C LEU A 644 -33.68 -3.33 -6.16
N ALA A 645 -33.46 -4.59 -5.75
CA ALA A 645 -34.55 -5.55 -5.57
C ALA A 645 -35.54 -5.09 -4.49
N VAL A 646 -35.05 -4.50 -3.39
CA VAL A 646 -35.90 -3.90 -2.35
C VAL A 646 -36.67 -2.68 -2.88
N LEU A 647 -36.05 -1.79 -3.65
CA LEU A 647 -36.73 -0.65 -4.30
C LEU A 647 -37.92 -1.13 -5.14
N ASN A 648 -37.67 -2.10 -6.02
CA ASN A 648 -38.66 -2.60 -6.97
C ASN A 648 -39.76 -3.43 -6.26
N GLY A 649 -39.37 -4.47 -5.53
CA GLY A 649 -40.30 -5.48 -5.01
C GLY A 649 -40.94 -5.13 -3.67
N TYR A 650 -40.31 -4.26 -2.88
CA TYR A 650 -40.79 -3.91 -1.54
C TYR A 650 -41.25 -2.45 -1.43
N TYR A 651 -40.47 -1.48 -1.92
CA TYR A 651 -40.92 -0.09 -1.92
C TYR A 651 -41.98 0.19 -2.98
N GLY A 652 -41.93 -0.54 -4.10
CA GLY A 652 -42.88 -0.42 -5.19
C GLY A 652 -42.53 0.68 -6.19
N VAL A 653 -41.26 1.03 -6.30
CA VAL A 653 -40.75 2.01 -7.26
C VAL A 653 -40.06 1.25 -8.38
N SER A 654 -40.70 1.20 -9.55
CA SER A 654 -40.15 0.53 -10.72
C SER A 654 -39.11 1.39 -11.43
N SER A 655 -38.17 0.73 -12.11
CA SER A 655 -37.21 1.37 -13.02
C SER A 655 -37.88 2.06 -14.21
N PRO A 656 -37.29 3.17 -14.73
CA PRO A 656 -37.83 3.90 -15.89
C PRO A 656 -37.89 3.02 -17.13
N GLN A 657 -38.97 3.13 -17.90
CA GLN A 657 -39.16 2.40 -19.15
C GLN A 657 -38.82 3.30 -20.34
N GLY A 658 -38.25 2.72 -21.40
CA GLY A 658 -38.00 3.41 -22.67
C GLY A 658 -37.79 2.42 -23.81
N ASP A 659 -37.96 2.89 -25.04
CA ASP A 659 -37.78 2.04 -26.22
C ASP A 659 -36.32 1.59 -26.35
N PRO A 660 -36.03 0.36 -26.81
CA PRO A 660 -34.67 -0.11 -27.03
C PRO A 660 -33.86 0.89 -27.88
N GLY A 661 -32.75 1.38 -27.32
CA GLY A 661 -31.87 2.36 -27.98
C GLY A 661 -32.16 3.83 -27.64
N GLN A 662 -33.27 4.13 -26.96
CA GLN A 662 -33.58 5.49 -26.49
C GLN A 662 -32.79 5.83 -25.23
N LEU A 663 -32.30 7.07 -25.15
CA LEU A 663 -31.61 7.58 -23.98
C LEU A 663 -32.57 7.77 -22.80
N LEU A 664 -32.40 6.96 -21.75
CA LEU A 664 -33.23 7.01 -20.53
C LEU A 664 -32.91 8.21 -19.61
N SER A 665 -31.65 8.63 -19.56
CA SER A 665 -31.19 9.76 -18.75
C SER A 665 -30.15 10.59 -19.48
N LYS A 666 -30.51 11.86 -19.74
CA LYS A 666 -29.58 12.85 -20.30
C LYS A 666 -28.47 13.17 -19.32
N THR A 667 -28.80 13.22 -18.03
CA THR A 667 -27.85 13.50 -16.95
C THR A 667 -26.81 12.38 -16.81
N GLN A 668 -27.22 11.12 -16.88
CA GLN A 668 -26.29 9.98 -16.79
C GLN A 668 -25.32 9.93 -17.97
N LEU A 669 -25.79 10.26 -19.18
CA LEU A 669 -24.92 10.36 -20.35
C LEU A 669 -23.95 11.54 -20.24
N ALA A 670 -24.40 12.71 -19.77
CA ALA A 670 -23.51 13.84 -19.51
C ALA A 670 -22.40 13.45 -18.51
N HIS A 671 -22.78 12.73 -17.46
CA HIS A 671 -21.86 12.24 -16.45
C HIS A 671 -20.80 11.28 -17.00
N PHE A 672 -21.16 10.42 -17.96
CA PHE A 672 -20.21 9.50 -18.60
C PHE A 672 -19.04 10.25 -19.27
N TYR A 673 -19.26 11.48 -19.72
CA TYR A 673 -18.24 12.36 -20.29
C TYR A 673 -17.74 13.45 -19.33
N ASP A 674 -17.91 13.25 -18.01
CA ASP A 674 -17.54 14.23 -16.97
C ASP A 674 -18.13 15.63 -17.21
N ARG A 675 -19.41 15.68 -17.61
CA ARG A 675 -20.21 16.90 -17.71
C ARG A 675 -21.42 16.83 -16.77
N THR A 676 -21.93 18.01 -16.40
CA THR A 676 -23.14 18.11 -15.57
C THR A 676 -24.40 18.29 -16.40
N ASP A 677 -24.31 18.88 -17.59
CA ASP A 677 -25.45 19.12 -18.49
C ASP A 677 -25.23 18.40 -19.83
N PHE A 678 -26.29 17.79 -20.35
CA PHE A 678 -26.27 17.12 -21.65
C PHE A 678 -26.02 18.10 -22.80
N ASN A 679 -26.47 19.35 -22.65
CA ASN A 679 -26.26 20.39 -23.66
C ASN A 679 -24.80 20.85 -23.75
N ASP A 680 -23.97 20.52 -22.77
CA ASP A 680 -22.52 20.77 -22.81
C ASP A 680 -21.80 19.78 -23.73
N LEU A 681 -22.45 18.67 -24.12
CA LEU A 681 -21.87 17.68 -25.02
C LEU A 681 -21.92 18.16 -26.48
N PRO A 682 -20.87 17.93 -27.29
CA PRO A 682 -20.95 18.11 -28.75
C PRO A 682 -22.13 17.35 -29.36
N ARG A 683 -22.83 17.94 -30.34
CA ARG A 683 -24.00 17.32 -31.00
C ARG A 683 -23.73 15.90 -31.52
N VAL A 684 -22.51 15.63 -31.98
CA VAL A 684 -22.11 14.29 -32.45
C VAL A 684 -22.15 13.26 -31.31
N TRP A 685 -21.71 13.63 -30.10
CA TRP A 685 -21.74 12.73 -28.94
C TRP A 685 -23.16 12.51 -28.44
N GLN A 686 -24.01 13.54 -28.52
CA GLN A 686 -25.43 13.44 -28.20
C GLN A 686 -26.18 12.46 -29.12
N GLN A 687 -25.78 12.34 -30.39
CA GLN A 687 -26.43 11.49 -31.38
C GLN A 687 -25.82 10.09 -31.48
N ARG A 688 -24.50 9.96 -31.24
CA ARG A 688 -23.73 8.71 -31.43
C ARG A 688 -23.15 8.16 -30.13
N TYR A 689 -23.75 8.46 -28.98
CA TYR A 689 -23.22 8.04 -27.67
C TYR A 689 -22.99 6.52 -27.54
N ALA A 690 -23.83 5.69 -28.18
CA ALA A 690 -23.72 4.25 -28.13
C ALA A 690 -22.44 3.75 -28.85
N ASP A 691 -22.06 4.39 -29.96
CA ASP A 691 -20.82 4.09 -30.68
C ASP A 691 -19.56 4.39 -29.84
N TYR A 692 -19.70 5.24 -28.82
CA TYR A 692 -18.64 5.62 -27.89
C TYR A 692 -18.68 4.83 -26.57
N GLY A 693 -19.46 3.75 -26.51
CA GLY A 693 -19.45 2.80 -25.40
C GLY A 693 -20.36 3.16 -24.23
N PHE A 694 -21.19 4.21 -24.33
CA PHE A 694 -22.21 4.44 -23.31
C PHE A 694 -23.37 3.46 -23.48
N SER A 695 -23.64 2.67 -22.45
CA SER A 695 -24.85 1.89 -22.30
C SER A 695 -25.34 1.96 -20.86
N SER A 696 -26.66 1.87 -20.67
CA SER A 696 -27.29 1.88 -19.35
C SER A 696 -28.58 1.08 -19.41
N THR A 697 -28.88 0.35 -18.35
CA THR A 697 -30.18 -0.31 -18.15
C THR A 697 -31.16 0.60 -17.41
N PRO A 698 -32.48 0.34 -17.48
CA PRO A 698 -33.47 0.94 -16.60
C PRO A 698 -33.04 0.98 -15.12
N ASP A 699 -32.57 -0.16 -14.63
CA ASP A 699 -32.14 -0.35 -13.25
C ASP A 699 -30.93 0.51 -12.89
N GLN A 700 -29.92 0.56 -13.76
CA GLN A 700 -28.74 1.41 -13.58
C GLN A 700 -29.12 2.90 -13.61
N THR A 701 -30.11 3.28 -14.41
CA THR A 701 -30.60 4.66 -14.50
C THR A 701 -31.30 5.08 -13.19
N LEU A 702 -32.20 4.26 -12.66
CA LEU A 702 -32.85 4.53 -11.38
C LEU A 702 -31.82 4.63 -10.25
N MET A 703 -30.87 3.70 -10.19
CA MET A 703 -29.79 3.72 -9.20
C MET A 703 -28.90 4.95 -9.33
N PHE A 704 -28.59 5.38 -10.55
CA PHE A 704 -27.82 6.59 -10.79
C PHE A 704 -28.53 7.84 -10.23
N TRP A 705 -29.83 7.99 -10.47
CA TRP A 705 -30.59 9.13 -9.95
C TRP A 705 -30.58 9.19 -8.43
N VAL A 706 -30.87 8.05 -7.77
CA VAL A 706 -30.86 7.95 -6.31
C VAL A 706 -29.47 8.25 -5.75
N ARG A 707 -28.41 7.76 -6.41
CA ARG A 707 -27.01 8.02 -6.02
C ARG A 707 -26.69 9.50 -6.07
N MET A 708 -27.03 10.20 -7.16
CA MET A 708 -26.68 11.61 -7.30
C MET A 708 -27.33 12.44 -6.20
N LEU A 709 -28.57 12.11 -5.83
CA LEU A 709 -29.23 12.71 -4.69
C LEU A 709 -28.53 12.38 -3.36
N PHE A 710 -28.15 11.11 -3.14
CA PHE A 710 -27.37 10.70 -1.96
C PHE A 710 -26.05 11.45 -1.83
N LEU A 711 -25.30 11.58 -2.93
CA LEU A 711 -24.01 12.28 -2.95
C LEU A 711 -24.17 13.75 -2.55
N GLU A 712 -25.15 14.47 -3.11
CA GLU A 712 -25.37 15.88 -2.76
C GLU A 712 -25.86 16.06 -1.32
N VAL A 713 -26.78 15.20 -0.87
CA VAL A 713 -27.36 15.34 0.46
C VAL A 713 -26.33 14.96 1.52
N PHE A 714 -25.67 13.80 1.41
CA PHE A 714 -24.89 13.22 2.51
C PHE A 714 -23.37 13.31 2.34
N LEU A 715 -22.84 13.35 1.11
CA LEU A 715 -21.38 13.33 0.89
C LEU A 715 -20.81 14.68 0.45
N ASN A 716 -21.60 15.57 -0.15
CA ASN A 716 -21.14 16.86 -0.64
C ASN A 716 -21.02 17.90 0.50
N GLN A 717 -20.23 17.61 1.52
CA GLN A 717 -20.09 18.48 2.70
C GLN A 717 -19.52 19.86 2.35
N TYR A 718 -18.77 19.98 1.25
CA TYR A 718 -18.09 21.21 0.81
C TYR A 718 -18.85 22.02 -0.23
N ASN A 719 -20.08 21.61 -0.60
CA ASN A 719 -20.87 22.25 -1.65
C ASN A 719 -20.13 22.34 -3.01
N VAL A 720 -19.45 21.26 -3.40
CA VAL A 720 -18.81 21.14 -4.72
C VAL A 720 -19.87 21.35 -5.80
N GLY A 721 -19.73 22.42 -6.59
CA GLY A 721 -20.74 22.84 -7.56
C GLY A 721 -21.03 21.80 -8.65
N PHE A 722 -20.04 20.98 -9.03
CA PHE A 722 -20.22 19.87 -9.97
C PHE A 722 -21.26 18.85 -9.46
N ILE A 723 -21.10 18.38 -8.22
CA ILE A 723 -22.00 17.40 -7.60
C ILE A 723 -23.39 18.01 -7.44
N SER A 724 -23.47 19.26 -6.98
CA SER A 724 -24.76 19.95 -6.81
C SER A 724 -25.54 20.12 -8.11
N ARG A 725 -24.84 20.46 -9.21
CA ARG A 725 -25.48 20.55 -10.55
C ARG A 725 -25.95 19.18 -11.04
N LEU A 726 -25.10 18.16 -10.89
CA LEU A 726 -25.43 16.80 -11.31
C LEU A 726 -26.64 16.23 -10.55
N ALA A 727 -26.68 16.43 -9.22
CA ALA A 727 -27.80 16.04 -8.38
C ALA A 727 -29.08 16.79 -8.72
N LYS A 728 -28.99 18.09 -9.01
CA LYS A 728 -30.15 18.88 -9.46
C LYS A 728 -30.73 18.32 -10.76
N ASN A 729 -29.88 18.01 -11.73
CA ASN A 729 -30.30 17.49 -13.03
C ASN A 729 -30.88 16.07 -12.91
N ALA A 730 -30.24 15.20 -12.13
CA ALA A 730 -30.76 13.87 -11.84
C ALA A 730 -32.10 13.90 -11.10
N THR A 731 -32.27 14.82 -10.15
CA THR A 731 -33.53 14.97 -9.40
C THR A 731 -34.66 15.49 -10.29
N ALA A 732 -34.36 16.35 -11.27
CA ALA A 732 -35.32 16.83 -12.25
C ALA A 732 -35.84 15.71 -13.19
N GLU A 733 -35.08 14.63 -13.37
CA GLU A 733 -35.51 13.42 -14.08
C GLU A 733 -36.26 12.45 -13.14
N LEU A 734 -35.79 12.28 -11.90
CA LEU A 734 -36.33 11.33 -10.93
C LEU A 734 -37.72 11.69 -10.39
N ILE A 735 -37.97 12.95 -10.05
CA ILE A 735 -39.23 13.35 -9.39
C ILE A 735 -40.46 13.10 -10.28
N PRO A 736 -40.48 13.53 -11.55
CA PRO A 736 -41.62 13.25 -12.44
C PRO A 736 -41.89 11.75 -12.60
N HIS A 737 -40.83 10.93 -12.68
CA HIS A 737 -40.96 9.47 -12.72
C HIS A 737 -41.64 8.92 -11.47
N LEU A 738 -41.20 9.37 -10.28
CA LEU A 738 -41.79 8.93 -9.01
C LEU A 738 -43.26 9.37 -8.87
N GLU A 739 -43.57 10.61 -9.23
CA GLU A 739 -44.94 11.14 -9.19
C GLU A 739 -45.87 10.35 -10.12
N GLN A 740 -45.41 10.01 -11.32
CA GLN A 740 -46.16 9.17 -12.26
C GLN A 740 -46.47 7.79 -11.67
N GLN A 741 -45.49 7.14 -11.03
CA GLN A 741 -45.68 5.83 -10.39
C GLN A 741 -46.72 5.89 -9.25
N ILE A 742 -46.67 6.97 -8.45
CA ILE A 742 -47.63 7.19 -7.36
C ILE A 742 -49.04 7.40 -7.92
N LEU A 743 -49.20 8.22 -8.96
CA LEU A 743 -50.49 8.47 -9.63
C LEU A 743 -51.08 7.19 -10.20
N LEU A 744 -50.28 6.38 -10.90
CA LEU A 744 -50.70 5.07 -11.41
C LEU A 744 -51.22 4.18 -10.27
N ARG A 745 -50.53 4.18 -9.12
CA ARG A 745 -50.93 3.39 -7.96
C ARG A 745 -52.21 3.91 -7.29
N ILE A 746 -52.39 5.23 -7.22
CA ILE A 746 -53.62 5.85 -6.70
C ILE A 746 -54.82 5.46 -7.57
N ASN A 747 -54.64 5.45 -8.90
CA ASN A 747 -55.70 5.16 -9.86
C ASN A 747 -56.06 3.66 -9.93
N ALA A 748 -55.10 2.77 -9.65
CA ALA A 748 -55.32 1.32 -9.65
C ALA A 748 -56.18 0.80 -8.49
N GLY A 749 -56.41 1.60 -7.43
CA GLY A 749 -57.20 1.18 -6.26
C GLY A 749 -56.47 0.23 -5.30
N THR A 750 -57.16 -0.21 -4.23
CA THR A 750 -56.59 -0.99 -3.12
C THR A 750 -56.72 -2.52 -3.27
N GLU A 751 -57.06 -3.03 -4.45
CA GLU A 751 -57.23 -4.48 -4.72
C GLU A 751 -55.89 -5.20 -4.89
N SER A 752 -55.02 -5.16 -3.87
CA SER A 752 -53.78 -5.94 -3.84
C SER A 752 -53.86 -7.03 -2.77
N SER A 753 -53.51 -8.27 -3.12
CA SER A 753 -53.28 -9.35 -2.16
C SER A 753 -52.23 -8.94 -1.11
N ALA A 754 -52.29 -9.52 0.09
CA ALA A 754 -51.31 -9.24 1.16
C ALA A 754 -49.85 -9.49 0.71
N GLU A 755 -49.64 -10.38 -0.26
CA GLU A 755 -48.34 -10.71 -0.84
C GLU A 755 -47.76 -9.62 -1.77
N SER A 756 -48.61 -8.77 -2.38
CA SER A 756 -48.21 -7.73 -3.35
C SER A 756 -48.18 -6.30 -2.77
N TYR A 757 -48.39 -6.14 -1.46
CA TYR A 757 -48.60 -4.85 -0.80
C TYR A 757 -47.32 -4.02 -0.58
N THR A 758 -47.03 -3.04 -1.42
CA THR A 758 -45.79 -2.23 -1.35
C THR A 758 -45.79 -1.13 -0.28
N LEU A 759 -44.60 -0.62 0.08
CA LEU A 759 -44.47 0.57 0.96
C LEU A 759 -45.24 1.77 0.40
N MET A 760 -45.17 2.01 -0.91
CA MET A 760 -45.92 3.06 -1.60
C MET A 760 -47.43 2.98 -1.30
N GLN A 761 -48.02 1.79 -1.39
CA GLN A 761 -49.43 1.58 -1.04
C GLN A 761 -49.71 1.85 0.45
N GLY A 762 -48.78 1.44 1.32
CA GLY A 762 -48.81 1.77 2.74
C GLY A 762 -48.88 3.26 3.02
N LEU A 763 -48.00 4.02 2.40
CA LEU A 763 -47.93 5.48 2.54
C LEU A 763 -49.17 6.16 1.95
N ILE A 764 -49.65 5.72 0.79
CA ILE A 764 -50.89 6.24 0.19
C ILE A 764 -52.07 6.04 1.14
N SER A 765 -52.26 4.83 1.68
CA SER A 765 -53.35 4.56 2.63
C SER A 765 -53.21 5.37 3.90
N MET A 766 -52.01 5.47 4.47
CA MET A 766 -51.73 6.25 5.68
C MET A 766 -52.06 7.73 5.50
N TYR A 767 -51.54 8.39 4.45
CA TYR A 767 -51.82 9.81 4.22
C TYR A 767 -53.28 10.11 3.88
N LYS A 768 -53.97 9.20 3.19
CA LYS A 768 -55.42 9.33 2.94
C LYS A 768 -56.24 9.17 4.21
N GLN A 769 -55.99 8.12 4.99
CA GLN A 769 -56.82 7.73 6.13
C GLN A 769 -56.52 8.55 7.38
N ASP A 770 -55.24 8.72 7.70
CA ASP A 770 -54.81 9.31 8.97
C ASP A 770 -54.65 10.85 8.87
N TYR A 771 -54.43 11.38 7.66
CA TYR A 771 -54.16 12.81 7.42
C TYR A 771 -55.13 13.48 6.44
N GLY A 772 -56.07 12.74 5.83
CA GLY A 772 -57.08 13.30 4.92
C GLY A 772 -56.53 13.91 3.61
N LEU A 773 -55.30 13.57 3.21
CA LEU A 773 -54.66 14.14 2.02
C LEU A 773 -55.24 13.54 0.73
N SER A 774 -55.40 14.39 -0.30
CA SER A 774 -55.84 14.00 -1.64
C SER A 774 -55.16 14.83 -2.73
N GLY A 775 -55.33 14.43 -4.00
CA GLY A 775 -54.76 15.12 -5.16
C GLY A 775 -53.23 15.30 -5.08
N ASP A 776 -52.75 16.47 -5.50
CA ASP A 776 -51.32 16.79 -5.53
C ASP A 776 -50.66 16.76 -4.16
N ALA A 777 -51.39 17.15 -3.10
CA ALA A 777 -50.88 17.13 -1.74
C ALA A 777 -50.55 15.70 -1.28
N LEU A 778 -51.37 14.71 -1.66
CA LEU A 778 -51.11 13.30 -1.40
C LEU A 778 -49.90 12.79 -2.17
N VAL A 779 -49.83 13.07 -3.48
CA VAL A 779 -48.71 12.64 -4.33
C VAL A 779 -47.39 13.16 -3.78
N LYS A 780 -47.36 14.45 -3.41
CA LYS A 780 -46.17 15.10 -2.84
C LYS A 780 -45.76 14.48 -1.50
N ALA A 781 -46.71 14.21 -0.60
CA ALA A 781 -46.41 13.62 0.72
C ALA A 781 -45.87 12.18 0.61
N VAL A 782 -46.47 11.36 -0.27
CA VAL A 782 -46.01 10.00 -0.55
C VAL A 782 -44.63 10.03 -1.21
N GLY A 783 -44.44 10.88 -2.21
CA GLY A 783 -43.18 11.03 -2.95
C GLY A 783 -42.01 11.43 -2.04
N GLN A 784 -42.21 12.40 -1.15
CA GLN A 784 -41.21 12.80 -0.16
C GLN A 784 -40.79 11.66 0.77
N SER A 785 -41.78 10.90 1.26
CA SER A 785 -41.54 9.78 2.17
C SER A 785 -40.81 8.62 1.48
N LEU A 786 -41.18 8.32 0.23
CA LEU A 786 -40.48 7.30 -0.57
C LEU A 786 -39.05 7.72 -0.87
N LEU A 787 -38.85 8.94 -1.37
CA LEU A 787 -37.53 9.46 -1.72
C LEU A 787 -36.57 9.41 -0.52
N GLU A 788 -37.04 9.77 0.67
CA GLU A 788 -36.25 9.71 1.89
C GLU A 788 -35.74 8.30 2.19
N VAL A 789 -36.64 7.30 2.14
CA VAL A 789 -36.28 5.91 2.42
C VAL A 789 -35.35 5.38 1.32
N MET A 790 -35.61 5.70 0.05
CA MET A 790 -34.78 5.29 -1.10
C MET A 790 -33.34 5.81 -0.99
N VAL A 791 -33.16 7.09 -0.69
CA VAL A 791 -31.82 7.70 -0.59
C VAL A 791 -31.05 7.10 0.60
N GLY A 792 -31.73 6.84 1.71
CA GLY A 792 -31.10 6.30 2.92
C GLY A 792 -30.71 4.82 2.80
N SER A 793 -31.50 3.98 2.13
CA SER A 793 -31.35 2.52 2.17
C SER A 793 -30.60 1.90 0.98
N THR A 794 -30.30 2.66 -0.06
CA THR A 794 -29.68 2.12 -1.28
C THR A 794 -28.15 2.11 -1.21
N ASP A 795 -27.50 3.24 -1.47
CA ASP A 795 -26.05 3.32 -1.52
C ASP A 795 -25.38 3.14 -0.14
N THR A 796 -26.08 3.48 0.94
CA THR A 796 -25.63 3.19 2.31
C THR A 796 -25.51 1.69 2.54
N THR A 797 -26.53 0.91 2.15
CA THR A 797 -26.52 -0.54 2.32
C THR A 797 -25.54 -1.21 1.36
N ALA A 798 -25.49 -0.77 0.11
CA ALA A 798 -24.50 -1.25 -0.86
C ALA A 798 -23.08 -1.07 -0.33
N LYS A 799 -22.74 0.14 0.17
CA LYS A 799 -21.46 0.39 0.83
C LYS A 799 -21.28 -0.49 2.07
N GLY A 800 -22.33 -0.70 2.87
CA GLY A 800 -22.30 -1.62 4.02
C GLY A 800 -21.91 -3.04 3.64
N ILE A 801 -22.56 -3.63 2.62
CA ILE A 801 -22.22 -4.96 2.09
C ILE A 801 -20.74 -4.99 1.71
N THR A 802 -20.31 -4.00 0.92
CA THR A 802 -18.95 -3.93 0.41
C THR A 802 -17.91 -3.78 1.52
N MET A 803 -18.14 -2.92 2.51
CA MET A 803 -17.21 -2.71 3.63
C MET A 803 -17.12 -3.94 4.54
N VAL A 804 -18.22 -4.63 4.81
CA VAL A 804 -18.20 -5.87 5.59
C VAL A 804 -17.38 -6.95 4.89
N VAL A 805 -17.68 -7.20 3.60
CA VAL A 805 -16.95 -8.21 2.81
C VAL A 805 -15.47 -7.86 2.71
N LYS A 806 -15.14 -6.61 2.37
CA LYS A 806 -13.75 -6.16 2.29
C LYS A 806 -13.02 -6.33 3.62
N THR A 807 -13.64 -5.93 4.73
CA THR A 807 -13.03 -6.04 6.07
C THR A 807 -12.70 -7.50 6.40
N LEU A 808 -13.60 -8.43 6.11
CA LEU A 808 -13.34 -9.85 6.32
C LEU A 808 -12.20 -10.35 5.42
N LEU A 809 -12.19 -9.97 4.14
CA LEU A 809 -11.11 -10.34 3.21
C LEU A 809 -9.74 -9.77 3.62
N ASP A 810 -9.70 -8.59 4.24
CA ASP A 810 -8.44 -8.00 4.75
C ASP A 810 -7.93 -8.75 5.99
N LEU A 811 -8.82 -9.42 6.75
CA LEU A 811 -8.48 -10.14 7.99
C LEU A 811 -8.05 -11.59 7.77
N GLY A 812 -8.22 -12.15 6.57
CA GLY A 812 -7.96 -13.57 6.31
C GLY A 812 -7.49 -13.86 4.89
N LYS A 813 -7.08 -15.12 4.64
CA LYS A 813 -6.64 -15.56 3.30
C LYS A 813 -7.80 -15.68 2.29
N ASP A 814 -9.02 -15.82 2.81
CA ASP A 814 -10.29 -15.84 2.09
C ASP A 814 -11.40 -15.34 3.03
N LEU A 815 -12.65 -15.25 2.53
CA LEU A 815 -13.77 -14.71 3.30
C LEU A 815 -14.08 -15.51 4.57
N VAL A 816 -14.00 -16.85 4.50
CA VAL A 816 -14.26 -17.74 5.64
C VAL A 816 -13.14 -17.63 6.68
N GLY A 817 -11.89 -17.53 6.24
CA GLY A 817 -10.71 -17.31 7.09
C GLY A 817 -10.80 -15.99 7.83
N GLY A 818 -11.23 -14.92 7.16
CA GLY A 818 -11.47 -13.61 7.77
C GLY A 818 -12.55 -13.63 8.85
N LEU A 819 -13.67 -14.30 8.55
CA LEU A 819 -14.75 -14.51 9.51
C LEU A 819 -14.25 -15.25 10.75
N LYS A 820 -13.55 -16.39 10.57
CA LYS A 820 -12.97 -17.16 11.67
C LYS A 820 -11.96 -16.36 12.49
N PHE A 821 -11.14 -15.53 11.83
CA PHE A 821 -10.18 -14.67 12.50
C PHE A 821 -10.86 -13.63 13.40
N LEU A 822 -11.95 -13.02 12.91
CA LEU A 822 -12.70 -12.00 13.65
C LEU A 822 -13.35 -12.56 14.92
N ILE A 823 -13.92 -13.76 14.85
CA ILE A 823 -14.66 -14.37 15.96
C ILE A 823 -13.85 -15.40 16.77
N ARG A 824 -12.53 -15.48 16.59
CA ARG A 824 -11.67 -16.53 17.18
C ARG A 824 -11.80 -16.69 18.70
N ASP A 825 -12.11 -15.60 19.39
CA ASP A 825 -12.24 -15.58 20.86
C ASP A 825 -13.64 -16.03 21.32
N ASN A 826 -14.63 -16.11 20.41
CA ASN A 826 -15.98 -16.61 20.65
C ASN A 826 -16.11 -18.08 20.19
N LYS A 827 -15.59 -19.01 21.02
CA LYS A 827 -15.59 -20.46 20.73
C LYS A 827 -16.98 -21.02 20.34
N PRO A 828 -18.09 -20.69 21.03
CA PRO A 828 -19.43 -21.11 20.60
C PRO A 828 -19.80 -20.62 19.20
N GLY A 829 -19.50 -19.35 18.87
CA GLY A 829 -19.74 -18.78 17.55
C GLY A 829 -18.94 -19.48 16.45
N VAL A 830 -17.67 -19.82 16.71
CA VAL A 830 -16.82 -20.57 15.76
C VAL A 830 -17.40 -21.96 15.48
N SER A 831 -17.86 -22.66 16.52
CA SER A 831 -18.48 -23.98 16.39
C SER A 831 -19.77 -23.92 15.57
N LEU A 832 -20.65 -22.95 15.87
CA LEU A 832 -21.92 -22.76 15.16
C LEU A 832 -21.71 -22.49 13.67
N LEU A 833 -20.81 -21.56 13.33
CA LEU A 833 -20.55 -21.21 11.93
C LEU A 833 -19.88 -22.36 11.17
N THR A 834 -18.98 -23.11 11.83
CA THR A 834 -18.37 -24.31 11.23
C THR A 834 -19.42 -25.37 10.93
N GLN A 835 -20.36 -25.59 11.85
CA GLN A 835 -21.48 -26.52 11.65
C GLN A 835 -22.39 -26.06 10.49
N TRP A 836 -22.75 -24.79 10.43
CA TRP A 836 -23.62 -24.25 9.37
C TRP A 836 -22.98 -24.30 7.98
N LEU A 837 -21.68 -23.97 7.87
CA LEU A 837 -20.94 -24.05 6.60
C LEU A 837 -20.92 -25.48 6.04
N GLY A 838 -20.72 -26.48 6.90
CA GLY A 838 -20.67 -27.91 6.53
C GLY A 838 -22.03 -28.61 6.42
N ALA A 839 -23.13 -27.96 6.79
CA ALA A 839 -24.47 -28.55 6.82
C ALA A 839 -25.15 -28.61 5.43
N LYS A 840 -26.07 -29.56 5.23
CA LYS A 840 -27.00 -29.55 4.07
C LYS A 840 -28.13 -28.53 4.28
N ASP A 841 -28.85 -28.16 3.22
CA ASP A 841 -29.85 -27.08 3.26
C ASP A 841 -30.94 -27.25 4.34
N GLN A 842 -31.47 -28.47 4.56
CA GLN A 842 -32.42 -28.74 5.65
C GLN A 842 -31.81 -28.51 7.05
N GLN A 843 -30.54 -28.86 7.24
CA GLN A 843 -29.84 -28.67 8.51
C GLN A 843 -29.46 -27.19 8.72
N ARG A 844 -29.16 -26.46 7.65
CA ARG A 844 -28.92 -25.02 7.70
C ARG A 844 -30.17 -24.26 8.14
N ALA A 845 -31.34 -24.63 7.61
CA ALA A 845 -32.61 -24.02 7.99
C ALA A 845 -32.89 -24.14 9.51
N ALA A 846 -32.48 -25.24 10.14
CA ALA A 846 -32.63 -25.43 11.58
C ALA A 846 -31.66 -24.57 12.43
N LEU A 847 -30.56 -24.08 11.85
CA LEU A 847 -29.56 -23.23 12.51
C LEU A 847 -29.70 -21.74 12.16
N GLU A 848 -30.65 -21.40 11.30
CA GLU A 848 -30.75 -20.10 10.65
C GLU A 848 -30.83 -18.94 11.65
N ASP A 849 -31.69 -19.03 12.66
CA ASP A 849 -31.88 -17.95 13.66
C ASP A 849 -30.63 -17.73 14.53
N LEU A 850 -29.92 -18.81 14.85
CA LEU A 850 -28.67 -18.74 15.62
C LEU A 850 -27.55 -18.10 14.78
N VAL A 851 -27.43 -18.50 13.52
CA VAL A 851 -26.45 -17.94 12.58
C VAL A 851 -26.77 -16.49 12.29
N ASP A 852 -28.05 -16.14 12.16
CA ASP A 852 -28.50 -14.76 11.98
C ASP A 852 -28.05 -13.85 13.10
N THR A 853 -28.19 -14.33 14.34
CA THR A 853 -27.74 -13.62 15.53
C THR A 853 -26.22 -13.45 15.55
N ALA A 854 -25.47 -14.51 15.22
CA ALA A 854 -24.01 -14.47 15.17
C ALA A 854 -23.48 -13.52 14.08
N LEU A 855 -24.07 -13.57 12.87
CA LEU A 855 -23.66 -12.72 11.76
C LEU A 855 -24.01 -11.24 12.01
N ASN A 856 -25.08 -10.93 12.72
CA ASN A 856 -25.38 -9.54 13.08
C ASN A 856 -24.24 -8.90 13.90
N GLN A 857 -23.66 -9.64 14.85
CA GLN A 857 -22.52 -9.17 15.63
C GLN A 857 -21.26 -8.98 14.78
N VAL A 858 -21.03 -9.90 13.83
CA VAL A 858 -19.93 -9.79 12.86
C VAL A 858 -20.09 -8.54 11.99
N ILE A 859 -21.28 -8.30 11.47
CA ILE A 859 -21.61 -7.14 10.62
C ILE A 859 -21.37 -5.85 11.40
N VAL A 860 -21.93 -5.73 12.61
CA VAL A 860 -21.73 -4.55 13.47
C VAL A 860 -20.25 -4.34 13.75
N THR A 861 -19.50 -5.40 14.08
CA THR A 861 -18.06 -5.29 14.34
C THR A 861 -17.30 -4.82 13.11
N CYS A 862 -17.57 -5.38 11.94
CA CYS A 862 -16.95 -4.96 10.68
C CYS A 862 -17.29 -3.49 10.36
N LEU A 863 -18.53 -3.06 10.54
CA LEU A 863 -18.96 -1.69 10.30
C LEU A 863 -18.47 -0.70 11.36
N ARG A 864 -18.08 -1.14 12.55
CA ARG A 864 -17.35 -0.29 13.51
C ARG A 864 -15.89 -0.10 13.07
N ILE A 865 -15.25 -1.16 12.56
CA ILE A 865 -13.88 -1.14 12.02
C ILE A 865 -13.82 -0.31 10.74
N ASN A 866 -14.79 -0.45 9.85
CA ASN A 866 -14.83 0.22 8.55
C ASN A 866 -16.26 0.70 8.24
N PRO A 867 -16.67 1.85 8.80
CA PRO A 867 -18.06 2.30 8.72
C PRO A 867 -18.43 2.86 7.35
N VAL A 868 -19.73 2.76 7.06
CA VAL A 868 -20.35 3.37 5.88
C VAL A 868 -20.18 4.89 5.87
N ALA A 869 -20.33 5.51 7.04
CA ALA A 869 -20.18 6.94 7.28
C ALA A 869 -19.28 7.17 8.51
N PRO A 870 -17.95 7.30 8.33
CA PRO A 870 -17.01 7.44 9.45
C PRO A 870 -17.17 8.75 10.23
N LEU A 871 -17.80 9.77 9.63
CA LEU A 871 -17.99 11.10 10.21
C LEU A 871 -19.46 11.48 10.17
N LEU A 872 -19.95 12.07 11.26
CA LEU A 872 -21.29 12.61 11.36
C LEU A 872 -21.27 14.11 11.71
N PRO A 873 -21.47 15.02 10.75
CA PRO A 873 -21.45 16.44 11.02
C PRO A 873 -22.81 16.96 11.55
N ARG A 874 -22.72 17.99 12.40
CA ARG A 874 -23.80 18.83 12.95
C ARG A 874 -23.40 20.30 12.78
N TYR A 875 -24.35 21.21 12.82
CA TYR A 875 -24.10 22.64 12.59
C TYR A 875 -24.54 23.45 13.81
N CYS A 876 -23.68 24.35 14.27
CA CYS A 876 -24.02 25.30 15.33
C CYS A 876 -24.55 26.59 14.68
N THR A 877 -25.84 26.90 14.84
CA THR A 877 -26.46 28.03 14.13
C THR A 877 -26.27 29.37 14.83
N ASN A 878 -26.44 29.41 16.15
CA ASN A 878 -26.49 30.65 16.94
C ASN A 878 -25.31 30.80 17.93
N GLY A 879 -24.30 29.94 17.82
CA GLY A 879 -23.25 29.78 18.83
C GLY A 879 -23.76 29.00 20.05
N ALA A 880 -22.88 28.27 20.72
CA ALA A 880 -23.24 27.45 21.88
C ALA A 880 -22.08 27.37 22.88
N THR A 881 -22.39 27.43 24.18
CA THR A 881 -21.47 27.00 25.23
C THR A 881 -21.75 25.53 25.50
N TYR A 882 -20.74 24.68 25.31
CA TYR A 882 -20.83 23.24 25.54
C TYR A 882 -19.83 22.83 26.62
N THR A 883 -20.25 21.95 27.53
CA THR A 883 -19.39 21.36 28.56
C THR A 883 -19.20 19.90 28.22
N THR A 884 -17.94 19.48 28.08
CA THR A 884 -17.60 18.09 27.77
C THR A 884 -17.86 17.17 28.96
N SER A 885 -17.83 15.86 28.70
CA SER A 885 -17.97 14.78 29.68
C SER A 885 -16.96 14.82 30.85
N VAL A 886 -15.85 15.56 30.71
CA VAL A 886 -14.85 15.78 31.78
C VAL A 886 -14.85 17.20 32.34
N GLY A 887 -15.85 18.00 32.02
CA GLY A 887 -16.03 19.35 32.59
C GLY A 887 -15.28 20.47 31.87
N GLU A 888 -14.65 20.21 30.71
CA GLU A 888 -14.07 21.29 29.89
C GLU A 888 -15.20 22.12 29.27
N VAL A 889 -15.23 23.42 29.53
CA VAL A 889 -16.20 24.35 28.95
C VAL A 889 -15.61 24.99 27.69
N LEU A 890 -16.35 24.92 26.58
CA LEU A 890 -15.96 25.53 25.31
C LEU A 890 -17.10 26.36 24.71
N ASN A 891 -16.73 27.44 24.05
CA ASN A 891 -17.64 28.22 23.23
C ASN A 891 -17.44 27.83 21.75
N ILE A 892 -18.49 27.29 21.16
CA ILE A 892 -18.59 26.92 19.75
C ILE A 892 -19.23 28.09 19.02
N GLU A 893 -18.57 28.60 17.97
CA GLU A 893 -19.08 29.77 17.25
C GLU A 893 -20.32 29.46 16.40
N ALA A 894 -21.13 30.49 16.16
CA ALA A 894 -22.17 30.45 15.14
C ALA A 894 -21.55 30.16 13.76
N GLY A 895 -22.19 29.25 13.02
CA GLY A 895 -21.70 28.76 11.73
C GLY A 895 -20.69 27.61 11.82
N ALA A 896 -20.29 27.17 13.02
CA ALA A 896 -19.36 26.05 13.17
C ALA A 896 -19.96 24.71 12.73
N VAL A 897 -19.10 23.81 12.27
CA VAL A 897 -19.43 22.41 12.00
C VAL A 897 -18.89 21.53 13.13
N VAL A 898 -19.75 20.74 13.74
CA VAL A 898 -19.40 19.79 14.80
C VAL A 898 -19.38 18.38 14.21
N CYS A 899 -18.20 17.78 14.16
CA CYS A 899 -17.89 16.52 13.53
C CYS A 899 -17.78 15.40 14.57
N LEU A 900 -18.73 14.48 14.57
CA LEU A 900 -18.78 13.35 15.50
C LEU A 900 -18.18 12.10 14.84
N VAL A 901 -17.25 11.43 15.51
CA VAL A 901 -16.54 10.24 14.99
C VAL A 901 -16.51 9.14 16.05
N PRO A 902 -16.89 7.89 15.76
CA PRO A 902 -16.68 6.81 16.71
C PRO A 902 -15.18 6.57 16.98
N GLN A 903 -14.79 6.38 18.24
CA GLN A 903 -13.44 6.01 18.65
C GLN A 903 -12.96 4.71 18.02
N VAL A 904 -13.83 3.72 17.85
CA VAL A 904 -13.48 2.44 17.21
C VAL A 904 -13.14 2.65 15.75
N THR A 905 -13.88 3.51 15.04
CA THR A 905 -13.58 3.91 13.67
C THR A 905 -12.26 4.68 13.59
N LEU A 906 -12.05 5.59 14.54
CA LEU A 906 -10.82 6.36 14.61
C LEU A 906 -9.62 5.44 14.88
N GLY A 907 -9.77 4.51 15.82
CA GLY A 907 -8.77 3.54 16.22
C GLY A 907 -8.47 2.50 15.15
N SER A 908 -9.47 1.93 14.46
CA SER A 908 -9.26 0.96 13.37
C SER A 908 -8.46 1.57 12.22
N HIS A 909 -8.76 2.83 11.89
CA HIS A 909 -8.04 3.62 10.91
C HIS A 909 -6.60 3.97 11.34
N LEU A 910 -6.30 3.93 12.64
CA LEU A 910 -4.98 4.16 13.21
C LEU A 910 -4.28 2.87 13.68
N HIS A 911 -4.88 1.70 13.41
CA HIS A 911 -4.44 0.40 13.93
C HIS A 911 -4.30 0.34 15.46
N MET A 912 -5.08 1.14 16.18
CA MET A 912 -5.13 1.15 17.64
C MET A 912 -6.17 0.19 18.18
N LYS A 913 -5.82 -0.48 19.28
CA LYS A 913 -6.74 -1.37 19.97
C LYS A 913 -7.74 -0.57 20.80
N VAL A 914 -8.87 -0.24 20.19
CA VAL A 914 -10.03 0.36 20.87
C VAL A 914 -11.04 -0.73 21.17
N SER A 915 -11.43 -0.85 22.44
CA SER A 915 -12.48 -1.81 22.81
C SER A 915 -13.79 -1.39 22.15
N SER A 916 -14.39 -2.31 21.40
CA SER A 916 -15.70 -2.10 20.77
C SER A 916 -16.87 -2.38 21.72
N GLU A 917 -16.63 -2.96 22.89
CA GLU A 917 -17.67 -3.39 23.83
C GLU A 917 -18.40 -2.22 24.51
N HIS A 918 -17.76 -1.04 24.54
CA HIS A 918 -18.23 0.13 25.30
C HIS A 918 -18.71 1.29 24.43
N GLU A 919 -18.57 1.20 23.10
CA GLU A 919 -18.98 2.27 22.19
C GLU A 919 -20.23 1.89 21.39
N ARG A 920 -21.27 2.73 21.50
CA ARG A 920 -22.50 2.60 20.70
C ARG A 920 -22.19 2.85 19.23
N PHE A 921 -22.62 1.95 18.36
CA PHE A 921 -22.60 2.17 16.92
C PHE A 921 -23.64 3.22 16.55
N ILE A 922 -23.17 4.43 16.25
CA ILE A 922 -24.00 5.62 16.05
C ILE A 922 -25.17 5.37 15.08
N PHE A 923 -24.99 4.54 14.06
CA PHE A 923 -26.00 4.30 13.03
C PHE A 923 -27.01 3.19 13.36
N MET A 924 -26.77 2.35 14.38
CA MET A 924 -27.59 1.17 14.65
C MET A 924 -27.96 0.93 16.13
N ASP A 925 -27.22 1.48 17.09
CA ASP A 925 -27.36 1.16 18.52
C ASP A 925 -28.29 2.14 19.28
N ASP A 926 -29.55 2.23 18.87
CA ASP A 926 -30.61 3.05 19.51
C ASP A 926 -30.20 4.49 19.86
N THR A 927 -29.26 5.06 19.09
CA THR A 927 -28.84 6.45 19.26
C THR A 927 -29.87 7.38 18.61
N PRO A 928 -29.87 8.69 18.94
CA PRO A 928 -30.71 9.67 18.23
C PRO A 928 -30.46 9.72 16.71
N HIS A 929 -29.35 9.15 16.23
CA HIS A 929 -29.00 9.06 14.81
C HIS A 929 -29.19 7.65 14.20
N ALA A 930 -29.80 6.71 14.92
CA ALA A 930 -30.05 5.37 14.40
C ALA A 930 -30.90 5.41 13.12
N CYS A 931 -30.42 4.71 12.09
CA CYS A 931 -31.04 4.69 10.77
C CYS A 931 -32.42 4.01 10.80
N MET A 932 -33.43 4.64 10.20
CA MET A 932 -34.76 4.03 10.07
C MET A 932 -34.70 2.72 9.25
N GLY A 933 -33.83 2.64 8.24
CA GLY A 933 -33.67 1.46 7.39
C GLY A 933 -32.75 0.37 7.96
N HIS A 934 -32.25 0.51 9.19
CA HIS A 934 -31.24 -0.40 9.77
C HIS A 934 -31.62 -1.89 9.65
N GLN A 935 -32.87 -2.25 9.96
CA GLN A 935 -33.31 -3.65 9.92
C GLN A 935 -33.31 -4.23 8.50
N ILE A 936 -33.63 -3.41 7.50
CA ILE A 936 -33.56 -3.81 6.09
C ILE A 936 -32.09 -3.97 5.68
N ALA A 937 -31.25 -2.98 5.99
CA ALA A 937 -29.83 -3.00 5.66
C ALA A 937 -29.10 -4.20 6.30
N MET A 938 -29.37 -4.49 7.57
CA MET A 938 -28.81 -5.66 8.25
C MET A 938 -29.21 -6.97 7.58
N LEU A 939 -30.48 -7.08 7.18
CA LEU A 939 -30.96 -8.25 6.47
C LEU A 939 -30.25 -8.39 5.13
N GLU A 940 -30.17 -7.33 4.33
CA GLU A 940 -29.46 -7.34 3.03
C GLU A 940 -27.98 -7.72 3.16
N ILE A 941 -27.26 -7.08 4.10
CA ILE A 941 -25.85 -7.38 4.36
C ILE A 941 -25.67 -8.84 4.79
N ARG A 942 -26.55 -9.33 5.66
CA ARG A 942 -26.50 -10.70 6.15
C ARG A 942 -26.78 -11.72 5.05
N GLU A 943 -27.79 -11.50 4.21
CA GLU A 943 -28.09 -12.41 3.10
C GLU A 943 -27.00 -12.39 2.03
N ALA A 944 -26.40 -11.22 1.73
CA ALA A 944 -25.23 -11.11 0.87
C ALA A 944 -24.03 -11.91 1.43
N LEU A 945 -23.76 -11.78 2.74
CA LEU A 945 -22.68 -12.48 3.40
C LEU A 945 -22.91 -14.00 3.41
N LYS A 946 -24.13 -14.46 3.72
CA LYS A 946 -24.48 -15.89 3.65
C LYS A 946 -24.30 -16.45 2.24
N LEU A 947 -24.69 -15.72 1.21
CA LEU A 947 -24.46 -16.11 -0.18
C LEU A 947 -22.98 -16.35 -0.43
N LEU A 948 -22.13 -15.38 -0.11
CA LEU A 948 -20.70 -15.47 -0.37
C LEU A 948 -20.02 -16.55 0.47
N LEU A 949 -20.42 -16.74 1.73
CA LEU A 949 -19.87 -17.77 2.62
C LEU A 949 -20.20 -19.20 2.18
N ARG A 950 -21.27 -19.39 1.41
CA ARG A 950 -21.64 -20.70 0.82
C ARG A 950 -20.81 -21.05 -0.40
N LEU A 951 -20.12 -20.08 -1.00
CA LEU A 951 -19.26 -20.31 -2.15
C LEU A 951 -17.85 -20.70 -1.70
N PRO A 952 -17.19 -21.63 -2.40
CA PRO A 952 -15.85 -22.09 -2.05
C PRO A 952 -14.80 -20.98 -2.25
N GLN A 953 -13.95 -20.78 -1.25
CA GLN A 953 -12.73 -19.96 -1.32
C GLN A 953 -12.92 -18.55 -1.94
N VAL A 954 -14.00 -17.86 -1.59
CA VAL A 954 -14.22 -16.47 -2.06
C VAL A 954 -13.08 -15.57 -1.57
N ARG A 955 -12.36 -14.97 -2.52
CA ARG A 955 -11.19 -14.12 -2.28
C ARG A 955 -11.12 -13.00 -3.32
N PRO A 956 -10.30 -11.95 -3.11
CA PRO A 956 -10.05 -10.96 -4.15
C PRO A 956 -9.51 -11.63 -5.42
N ALA A 957 -9.91 -11.11 -6.58
CA ALA A 957 -9.29 -11.46 -7.85
C ALA A 957 -7.78 -11.12 -7.82
N ALA A 958 -7.01 -11.80 -8.67
CA ALA A 958 -5.58 -11.51 -8.75
C ALA A 958 -5.32 -10.13 -9.40
N GLY A 959 -4.22 -9.49 -8.99
CA GLY A 959 -3.80 -8.20 -9.53
C GLY A 959 -4.73 -7.04 -9.17
N VAL A 960 -4.69 -5.98 -9.98
CA VAL A 960 -5.41 -4.72 -9.72
C VAL A 960 -6.93 -4.89 -9.66
N ALA A 961 -7.49 -5.91 -10.31
CA ALA A 961 -8.93 -6.17 -10.31
C ALA A 961 -9.46 -6.54 -8.92
N GLY A 962 -8.64 -7.16 -8.06
CA GLY A 962 -9.00 -7.47 -6.68
C GLY A 962 -8.85 -6.30 -5.71
N ILE A 963 -8.35 -5.15 -6.16
CA ILE A 963 -8.22 -3.95 -5.34
C ILE A 963 -9.50 -3.13 -5.48
N MET A 964 -10.09 -2.74 -4.34
CA MET A 964 -11.27 -1.87 -4.33
C MET A 964 -10.94 -0.52 -4.96
N THR A 965 -11.65 -0.18 -6.02
CA THR A 965 -11.64 1.17 -6.60
C THR A 965 -12.74 2.02 -5.98
N GLU A 966 -12.58 3.34 -5.99
CA GLU A 966 -13.56 4.28 -5.46
C GLU A 966 -13.89 5.36 -6.50
N LYS A 967 -15.16 5.79 -6.51
CA LYS A 967 -15.62 6.99 -7.24
C LYS A 967 -16.43 7.83 -6.27
N TYR A 968 -16.09 9.11 -6.12
CA TYR A 968 -16.67 9.99 -5.09
C TYR A 968 -16.57 9.40 -3.66
N ARG A 969 -15.48 8.68 -3.35
CA ARG A 969 -15.27 7.97 -2.07
C ARG A 969 -16.35 6.93 -1.73
N MET A 970 -17.07 6.47 -2.75
CA MET A 970 -17.95 5.32 -2.68
C MET A 970 -17.27 4.16 -3.41
N PRO A 971 -17.40 2.92 -2.92
CA PRO A 971 -16.91 1.74 -3.63
C PRO A 971 -17.40 1.76 -5.08
N ALA A 972 -16.49 1.61 -6.04
CA ALA A 972 -16.81 1.64 -7.47
C ALA A 972 -16.81 0.24 -8.06
N SER A 973 -15.72 -0.51 -7.88
CA SER A 973 -15.61 -1.93 -8.24
C SER A 973 -14.60 -2.66 -7.35
N MET A 974 -14.82 -3.96 -7.18
CA MET A 974 -13.81 -4.91 -6.67
C MET A 974 -14.17 -6.29 -7.18
N MET A 975 -13.30 -6.91 -7.95
CA MET A 975 -13.53 -8.25 -8.45
C MET A 975 -13.19 -9.28 -7.38
N LEU A 976 -14.13 -10.17 -7.12
CA LEU A 976 -13.96 -11.39 -6.35
C LEU A 976 -13.81 -12.57 -7.29
N ARG A 977 -13.12 -13.60 -6.81
CA ARG A 977 -13.07 -14.93 -7.43
C ARG A 977 -13.44 -16.00 -6.41
N CYS A 978 -14.09 -17.05 -6.87
CA CYS A 978 -14.31 -18.27 -6.08
C CYS A 978 -13.40 -19.41 -6.61
N GLY A 979 -13.08 -20.36 -5.74
CA GLY A 979 -12.16 -21.46 -6.02
C GLY A 979 -12.83 -22.74 -6.50
#